data_AF-A0A099Y669-F1
#
_entry.id   AF-A0A099Y669-F1
#
_cell.length_a   1.000
_cell.length_b   1.000
_cell.length_c   1.000
_cell.angle_alpha   90.00
_cell.angle_beta   90.00
_cell.angle_gamma   90.00
#
_symmetry.space_group_name_H-M   'P 1'
#
loop_
_entity.id
_entity.type
_entity.pdbx_description
1 polymer ?
#
loop_
_entity_poly.entity_id
_entity_poly.type
_entity_poly.pdbx_seq_one_letter_code
_entity_poly.pdbx_strand_id
1 'polypeptide(L)'
;MIKKLLFIIFISSFSISFSQEQYYNDVNLQLTGIDLKDALAAKIIGTHSNPLSYTPGVWEASKVTDKDTDTSKVVLIYGWENGTDQDDTNDRTRDNTFQDGSSSSSMLWNREHVFSKSLANPSLVTNNPGAGTDAHNLRPADKNRNSERNNYKFAFGNGNSGRSSITYNGPDGANTRGWYPGDEWKGDVSRIIMYMYLRYGDQCLPTNVGVGDKQFTPDEMIDLFLKWNREDPVSDFEKVRNIYHENTSNTYAQGNRNPFIDNPFLATRIWGGDNAEDTWGIYTSSDTEAPSTPTNVTLSNITLTSIDVSWDEATDNIGVTQYQVYVNDVLTKQTTTATSASITGLETNTTYNFKVIAKDLINKSEASNIVTGKTLADTTPPSVPTNVTITDITDSSFNVHWSASSDNNEVVGYDIFVDATFKASTTATTYAIIGLSTTTTYSITVLAKDADDNKSAQSTAVNATTTDGASGGAASELFITEYVEGDGGTNKAIEIVNLTGRTVNLSGYVLKLERNGASVWTTPLALNSGTVQSIVPGDVFVVGNGDNSAPELQPNSAANPTGQVDLVQPNIQDTAYGQPVNFNGDDAVALFKDDVLIDIIGVFGSSANFAENVTLRRNGDISAPNTTFDLQGEWTAFPENTFDGIGSHTSTLSTQNIIFESFKMFPNPTNGNRIYFSVTEDATIKIYNVLGKLVQTSEVTKSKNSIDISDFTKGIYLLQINSGKQFITKKLIKN
;
A
#
# COMPACT_ATOMS: atom_id res chain seq x y z
N MET A 1 -31.41 -90.91 26.74
CA MET A 1 -30.96 -89.70 27.48
C MET A 1 -29.58 -89.32 26.97
N ILE A 2 -29.45 -88.23 26.22
CA ILE A 2 -28.25 -87.39 26.07
C ILE A 2 -28.78 -86.06 25.54
N LYS A 3 -28.72 -85.02 26.37
CA LYS A 3 -29.16 -83.65 26.04
C LYS A 3 -28.00 -82.94 25.31
N LYS A 4 -28.26 -82.41 24.13
CA LYS A 4 -27.35 -81.47 23.45
C LYS A 4 -27.55 -80.08 24.04
N LEU A 5 -26.49 -79.51 24.58
CA LEU A 5 -26.42 -78.14 25.10
C LEU A 5 -26.13 -77.22 23.91
N LEU A 6 -27.06 -76.30 23.60
CA LEU A 6 -26.86 -75.21 22.64
C LEU A 6 -26.26 -74.02 23.40
N PHE A 7 -25.05 -73.62 23.02
CA PHE A 7 -24.39 -72.42 23.52
C PHE A 7 -24.83 -71.23 22.64
N ILE A 8 -25.66 -70.34 23.19
CA ILE A 8 -26.04 -69.08 22.55
C ILE A 8 -24.99 -68.05 22.95
N ILE A 9 -24.14 -67.65 22.01
CA ILE A 9 -23.23 -66.51 22.17
C ILE A 9 -24.05 -65.25 21.86
N PHE A 10 -24.34 -64.47 22.89
CA PHE A 10 -24.96 -63.15 22.77
C PHE A 10 -23.84 -62.14 22.48
N ILE A 11 -23.63 -61.80 21.21
CA ILE A 11 -22.76 -60.68 20.83
C ILE A 11 -23.58 -59.41 21.00
N SER A 12 -23.40 -58.71 22.11
CA SER A 12 -23.87 -57.33 22.26
C SER A 12 -22.94 -56.43 21.45
N SER A 13 -23.34 -56.11 20.21
CA SER A 13 -22.76 -54.99 19.48
C SER A 13 -23.17 -53.70 20.20
N PHE A 14 -22.26 -53.11 20.96
CA PHE A 14 -22.39 -51.72 21.40
C PHE A 14 -22.17 -50.84 20.17
N SER A 15 -23.26 -50.44 19.51
CA SER A 15 -23.22 -49.29 18.60
C SER A 15 -23.16 -48.05 19.49
N ILE A 16 -21.97 -47.45 19.64
CA ILE A 16 -21.85 -46.10 20.17
C ILE A 16 -22.50 -45.20 19.12
N SER A 17 -23.78 -44.85 19.33
CA SER A 17 -24.47 -43.88 18.49
C SER A 17 -24.03 -42.51 18.99
N PHE A 18 -23.10 -41.89 18.27
CA PHE A 18 -22.84 -40.47 18.45
C PHE A 18 -24.11 -39.72 18.00
N SER A 19 -24.70 -38.96 18.93
CA SER A 19 -25.97 -38.27 18.68
C SER A 19 -25.69 -36.82 18.35
N GLN A 20 -26.32 -36.32 17.29
CA GLN A 20 -26.42 -34.88 17.06
C GLN A 20 -27.02 -34.20 18.29
N GLU A 21 -26.58 -32.97 18.57
CA GLU A 21 -27.17 -32.12 19.61
C GLU A 21 -28.64 -31.88 19.31
N GLN A 22 -29.53 -32.12 20.29
CA GLN A 22 -30.98 -31.98 20.13
C GLN A 22 -31.40 -30.59 19.63
N TYR A 23 -30.57 -29.59 19.95
CA TYR A 23 -30.73 -28.22 19.51
C TYR A 23 -30.87 -28.11 17.98
N TYR A 24 -30.21 -28.95 17.17
CA TYR A 24 -30.22 -28.88 15.69
C TYR A 24 -31.22 -29.84 15.01
N ASN A 25 -32.17 -30.44 15.73
CA ASN A 25 -33.13 -31.40 15.16
C ASN A 25 -34.02 -30.83 14.03
N ASP A 26 -34.14 -29.51 13.92
CA ASP A 26 -34.89 -28.77 12.90
C ASP A 26 -34.00 -28.22 11.77
N VAL A 27 -32.69 -28.52 11.78
CA VAL A 27 -31.76 -28.14 10.72
C VAL A 27 -31.47 -29.35 9.83
N ASN A 28 -31.59 -29.18 8.51
CA ASN A 28 -31.17 -30.21 7.57
C ASN A 28 -29.64 -30.26 7.45
N LEU A 29 -29.00 -31.08 8.28
CA LEU A 29 -27.55 -31.26 8.32
C LEU A 29 -26.97 -32.01 7.11
N GLN A 30 -27.80 -32.49 6.18
CA GLN A 30 -27.32 -33.07 4.92
C GLN A 30 -26.96 -32.00 3.87
N LEU A 31 -27.34 -30.74 4.08
CA LEU A 31 -26.96 -29.63 3.21
C LEU A 31 -25.44 -29.38 3.25
N THR A 32 -24.91 -28.69 2.26
CA THR A 32 -23.50 -28.29 2.14
C THR A 32 -23.40 -26.86 1.63
N GLY A 33 -22.24 -26.23 1.77
CA GLY A 33 -22.02 -24.90 1.22
C GLY A 33 -22.94 -23.84 1.82
N ILE A 34 -23.38 -22.91 0.97
CA ILE A 34 -24.23 -21.79 1.39
C ILE A 34 -25.59 -22.24 1.94
N ASP A 35 -26.16 -23.33 1.43
CA ASP A 35 -27.46 -23.82 1.89
C ASP A 35 -27.40 -24.29 3.36
N LEU A 36 -26.29 -24.93 3.76
CA LEU A 36 -26.07 -25.30 5.16
C LEU A 36 -25.81 -24.08 6.04
N LYS A 37 -25.04 -23.11 5.54
CA LYS A 37 -24.80 -21.82 6.22
C LYS A 37 -26.12 -21.13 6.52
N ASP A 38 -26.99 -20.99 5.53
CA ASP A 38 -28.27 -20.30 5.67
C ASP A 38 -29.22 -21.02 6.64
N ALA A 39 -29.26 -22.36 6.60
CA ALA A 39 -30.06 -23.14 7.53
C ALA A 39 -29.60 -22.98 8.99
N LEU A 40 -28.28 -22.99 9.23
CA LEU A 40 -27.70 -22.76 10.56
C LEU A 40 -27.89 -21.30 11.01
N ALA A 41 -27.74 -20.33 10.10
CA ALA A 41 -27.99 -18.92 10.38
C ALA A 41 -29.45 -18.70 10.81
N ALA A 42 -30.41 -19.23 10.05
CA ALA A 42 -31.83 -19.16 10.38
C ALA A 42 -32.11 -19.73 11.78
N LYS A 43 -31.49 -20.87 12.13
CA LYS A 43 -31.59 -21.48 13.45
C LYS A 43 -31.11 -20.54 14.56
N ILE A 44 -29.86 -20.06 14.49
CA ILE A 44 -29.27 -19.26 15.57
C ILE A 44 -29.86 -17.84 15.66
N ILE A 45 -30.40 -17.30 14.56
CA ILE A 45 -31.15 -16.05 14.55
C ILE A 45 -32.51 -16.27 15.22
N GLY A 46 -33.22 -17.34 14.85
CA GLY A 46 -34.56 -17.64 15.36
C GLY A 46 -34.61 -17.97 16.84
N THR A 47 -33.60 -18.65 17.40
CA THR A 47 -33.58 -18.96 18.83
C THR A 47 -32.96 -17.85 19.70
N HIS A 48 -32.34 -16.82 19.11
CA HIS A 48 -31.80 -15.71 19.90
C HIS A 48 -32.92 -14.85 20.46
N SER A 49 -33.35 -15.17 21.67
CA SER A 49 -34.54 -14.58 22.29
C SER A 49 -34.21 -13.50 23.34
N ASN A 50 -32.95 -13.36 23.75
CA ASN A 50 -32.55 -12.42 24.79
C ASN A 50 -31.29 -11.62 24.40
N PRO A 51 -31.46 -10.46 23.72
CA PRO A 51 -30.37 -9.54 23.44
C PRO A 51 -29.86 -8.86 24.72
N LEU A 52 -28.60 -9.13 25.09
CA LEU A 52 -28.00 -8.57 26.30
C LEU A 52 -27.58 -7.11 26.10
N SER A 53 -27.71 -6.31 27.14
CA SER A 53 -27.05 -5.00 27.22
C SER A 53 -25.54 -5.15 27.43
N TYR A 54 -24.76 -4.19 26.94
CA TYR A 54 -23.31 -4.20 27.14
C TYR A 54 -22.93 -4.22 28.62
N THR A 55 -23.63 -3.39 29.42
CA THR A 55 -23.59 -3.37 30.89
C THR A 55 -25.04 -3.37 31.42
N PRO A 56 -25.38 -4.19 32.43
CA PRO A 56 -24.56 -5.22 33.06
C PRO A 56 -24.55 -6.56 32.31
N GLY A 57 -25.37 -6.74 31.28
CA GLY A 57 -25.69 -8.07 30.71
C GLY A 57 -24.47 -8.93 30.36
N VAL A 58 -23.58 -8.43 29.50
CA VAL A 58 -22.40 -9.20 29.08
C VAL A 58 -21.44 -9.46 30.25
N TRP A 59 -21.28 -8.51 31.18
CA TRP A 59 -20.43 -8.73 32.37
C TRP A 59 -20.89 -9.94 33.18
N GLU A 60 -22.19 -10.02 33.44
CA GLU A 60 -22.75 -11.08 34.29
C GLU A 60 -22.77 -12.44 33.56
N ALA A 61 -22.97 -12.45 32.24
CA ALA A 61 -22.79 -13.65 31.43
C ALA A 61 -21.34 -14.17 31.52
N SER A 62 -20.36 -13.29 31.26
CA SER A 62 -18.93 -13.68 31.24
C SER A 62 -18.42 -14.25 32.56
N LYS A 63 -18.91 -13.76 33.71
CA LYS A 63 -18.56 -14.30 35.03
C LYS A 63 -18.95 -15.77 35.20
N VAL A 64 -19.96 -16.24 34.45
CA VAL A 64 -20.42 -17.63 34.48
C VAL A 64 -19.78 -18.44 33.36
N THR A 65 -19.71 -17.89 32.15
CA THR A 65 -19.29 -18.61 30.94
C THR A 65 -17.78 -18.78 30.82
N ASP A 66 -17.00 -17.89 31.41
CA ASP A 66 -15.53 -17.91 31.38
C ASP A 66 -14.95 -18.17 32.77
N LYS A 67 -15.70 -18.84 33.64
CA LYS A 67 -15.28 -19.09 35.02
C LYS A 67 -14.09 -20.05 35.06
N ASP A 68 -13.08 -19.72 35.85
CA ASP A 68 -11.92 -20.61 36.08
C ASP A 68 -12.28 -21.77 37.03
N THR A 69 -11.37 -22.75 37.15
CA THR A 69 -11.39 -23.74 38.22
C THR A 69 -11.48 -23.11 39.61
N ASP A 70 -10.81 -21.98 39.83
CA ASP A 70 -11.10 -21.06 40.92
C ASP A 70 -12.33 -20.21 40.56
N THR A 71 -13.46 -20.53 41.19
CA THR A 71 -14.75 -19.89 40.91
C THR A 71 -14.80 -18.38 41.20
N SER A 72 -13.80 -17.82 41.90
CA SER A 72 -13.66 -16.39 42.12
C SER A 72 -13.05 -15.65 40.91
N LYS A 73 -12.54 -16.38 39.92
CA LYS A 73 -11.82 -15.84 38.76
C LYS A 73 -12.52 -16.13 37.44
N VAL A 74 -12.19 -15.29 36.45
CA VAL A 74 -12.49 -15.51 35.03
C VAL A 74 -11.21 -15.82 34.26
N VAL A 75 -11.34 -16.63 33.22
CA VAL A 75 -10.32 -16.95 32.24
C VAL A 75 -10.25 -15.82 31.22
N LEU A 76 -9.04 -15.34 30.93
CA LEU A 76 -8.77 -14.22 30.04
C LEU A 76 -8.26 -14.72 28.69
N ILE A 77 -8.98 -14.39 27.61
CA ILE A 77 -8.52 -14.69 26.26
C ILE A 77 -7.18 -13.97 26.00
N TYR A 78 -6.29 -14.63 25.27
CA TYR A 78 -4.92 -14.21 24.96
C TYR A 78 -3.89 -14.34 26.10
N GLY A 79 -4.30 -14.69 27.33
CA GLY A 79 -3.37 -14.99 28.44
C GLY A 79 -2.80 -16.41 28.36
N TRP A 80 -1.67 -16.68 28.99
CA TRP A 80 -1.04 -18.02 28.96
C TRP A 80 -0.36 -18.44 30.26
N GLU A 81 -0.17 -17.54 31.22
CA GLU A 81 0.52 -17.87 32.46
C GLU A 81 -0.33 -17.71 33.71
N ASN A 82 0.18 -18.20 34.83
CA ASN A 82 -0.59 -18.37 36.07
C ASN A 82 -0.59 -17.12 36.97
N GLY A 83 -0.04 -16.00 36.53
CA GLY A 83 0.01 -14.74 37.28
C GLY A 83 0.84 -14.83 38.54
N THR A 84 2.01 -15.45 38.42
CA THR A 84 2.95 -15.64 39.53
C THR A 84 4.10 -14.64 39.52
N ASP A 85 4.24 -13.87 38.44
CA ASP A 85 5.27 -12.85 38.29
C ASP A 85 4.70 -11.43 38.51
N GLN A 86 5.41 -10.40 38.02
CA GLN A 86 4.97 -9.01 38.14
C GLN A 86 4.33 -8.47 36.86
N ASP A 87 4.30 -9.25 35.77
CA ASP A 87 3.70 -8.90 34.49
C ASP A 87 2.26 -9.38 34.43
N ASP A 88 1.33 -8.53 34.84
CA ASP A 88 -0.10 -8.86 34.83
C ASP A 88 -0.71 -8.87 33.42
N THR A 89 0.02 -8.49 32.38
CA THR A 89 -0.51 -8.35 31.01
C THR A 89 -0.67 -9.69 30.27
N ASN A 90 -0.20 -10.78 30.85
CA ASN A 90 -0.20 -12.10 30.24
C ASN A 90 -0.88 -13.18 31.10
N ASP A 91 -1.45 -12.77 32.24
CA ASP A 91 -2.24 -13.60 33.13
C ASP A 91 -3.37 -14.32 32.38
N ARG A 92 -3.46 -15.62 32.58
CA ARG A 92 -4.56 -16.44 32.05
C ARG A 92 -5.85 -16.28 32.83
N THR A 93 -5.81 -15.75 34.06
CA THR A 93 -7.00 -15.58 34.91
C THR A 93 -6.98 -14.29 35.71
N ARG A 94 -8.16 -13.76 36.05
CA ARG A 94 -8.30 -12.56 36.89
C ARG A 94 -9.50 -12.66 37.81
N ASP A 95 -9.40 -12.07 39.00
CA ASP A 95 -10.53 -11.96 39.92
C ASP A 95 -11.75 -11.34 39.21
N ASN A 96 -12.91 -11.99 39.36
CA ASN A 96 -14.11 -11.62 38.61
C ASN A 96 -14.70 -10.27 39.04
N THR A 97 -14.24 -9.70 40.16
CA THR A 97 -14.59 -8.36 40.65
C THR A 97 -13.70 -7.25 40.07
N PHE A 98 -12.56 -7.58 39.45
CA PHE A 98 -11.61 -6.60 38.91
C PHE A 98 -11.98 -6.13 37.50
N GLN A 99 -13.23 -5.70 37.34
CA GLN A 99 -13.79 -5.26 36.07
C GLN A 99 -13.41 -3.80 35.76
N ASP A 100 -13.03 -3.54 34.51
CA ASP A 100 -12.72 -2.18 34.05
C ASP A 100 -13.93 -1.23 34.16
N GLY A 101 -13.68 -0.04 34.71
CA GLY A 101 -14.71 0.97 34.97
C GLY A 101 -15.50 0.81 36.28
N SER A 102 -15.33 -0.28 37.03
CA SER A 102 -15.98 -0.47 38.34
C SER A 102 -15.04 -0.86 39.49
N SER A 103 -13.81 -1.29 39.20
CA SER A 103 -12.77 -1.55 40.21
C SER A 103 -11.68 -0.48 40.19
N SER A 104 -11.07 -0.22 41.35
CA SER A 104 -9.89 0.64 41.49
C SER A 104 -8.56 -0.14 41.44
N SER A 105 -8.61 -1.44 41.14
CA SER A 105 -7.42 -2.27 40.95
C SER A 105 -6.60 -1.82 39.73
N SER A 106 -5.28 -2.06 39.74
CA SER A 106 -4.44 -1.91 38.55
C SER A 106 -4.58 -3.11 37.60
N MET A 107 -4.87 -4.29 38.14
CA MET A 107 -5.03 -5.55 37.41
C MET A 107 -6.48 -5.70 36.94
N LEU A 108 -6.86 -5.03 35.86
CA LEU A 108 -8.23 -5.00 35.36
C LEU A 108 -8.44 -5.92 34.16
N TRP A 109 -9.61 -6.54 34.09
CA TRP A 109 -10.07 -7.20 32.86
C TRP A 109 -11.21 -6.42 32.22
N ASN A 110 -11.26 -6.45 30.88
CA ASN A 110 -12.32 -5.85 30.08
C ASN A 110 -12.97 -6.90 29.17
N ARG A 111 -13.92 -6.47 28.33
CA ARG A 111 -14.54 -7.34 27.32
C ARG A 111 -13.88 -7.06 25.98
N GLU A 112 -13.20 -8.07 25.47
CA GLU A 112 -12.64 -8.08 24.13
C GLU A 112 -13.74 -8.33 23.10
N HIS A 113 -13.78 -7.49 22.07
CA HIS A 113 -14.52 -7.73 20.84
C HIS A 113 -13.61 -8.51 19.90
N VAL A 114 -13.69 -9.84 19.97
CA VAL A 114 -12.85 -10.74 19.15
C VAL A 114 -13.05 -10.41 17.67
N PHE A 115 -14.28 -10.33 17.20
CA PHE A 115 -14.60 -9.57 15.99
C PHE A 115 -14.59 -8.08 16.33
N SER A 116 -13.54 -7.38 15.91
CA SER A 116 -13.30 -5.99 16.29
C SER A 116 -14.42 -5.05 15.82
N LYS A 117 -14.85 -4.16 16.72
CA LYS A 117 -15.93 -3.20 16.43
C LYS A 117 -15.70 -2.36 15.18
N SER A 118 -14.47 -1.85 15.01
CA SER A 118 -14.11 -0.93 13.93
C SER A 118 -13.85 -1.61 12.59
N LEU A 119 -13.63 -2.94 12.59
CA LEU A 119 -13.43 -3.73 11.37
C LEU A 119 -14.75 -4.25 10.79
N ALA A 120 -15.81 -4.31 11.59
CA ALA A 120 -17.15 -4.61 11.09
C ALA A 120 -17.70 -3.46 10.22
N ASN A 121 -18.57 -3.80 9.26
CA ASN A 121 -19.18 -2.83 8.36
C ASN A 121 -20.70 -3.02 8.20
N PRO A 122 -21.55 -2.25 8.90
CA PRO A 122 -21.21 -1.10 9.73
C PRO A 122 -20.53 -1.50 11.05
N SER A 123 -19.81 -0.55 11.66
CA SER A 123 -19.13 -0.80 12.94
C SER A 123 -20.07 -1.28 14.04
N LEU A 124 -19.59 -2.17 14.89
CA LEU A 124 -20.39 -2.71 15.99
C LEU A 124 -20.64 -1.63 17.05
N VAL A 125 -21.89 -1.42 17.43
CA VAL A 125 -22.30 -0.46 18.46
C VAL A 125 -22.69 -1.17 19.77
N THR A 126 -22.45 -0.51 20.91
CA THR A 126 -22.67 -1.08 22.26
C THR A 126 -23.76 -0.35 23.05
N ASN A 127 -24.34 0.71 22.50
CA ASN A 127 -25.40 1.49 23.15
C ASN A 127 -26.77 0.80 23.09
N ASN A 128 -26.98 -0.09 22.11
CA ASN A 128 -28.19 -0.89 21.97
C ASN A 128 -27.81 -2.37 21.80
N PRO A 129 -28.63 -3.31 22.30
CA PRO A 129 -28.38 -4.74 22.08
C PRO A 129 -28.30 -5.10 20.59
N GLY A 130 -27.30 -5.89 20.21
CA GLY A 130 -27.03 -6.30 18.83
C GLY A 130 -25.67 -6.97 18.69
N ALA A 131 -25.07 -6.90 17.50
CA ALA A 131 -23.76 -7.54 17.21
C ALA A 131 -22.63 -7.05 18.13
N GLY A 132 -22.64 -5.78 18.54
CA GLY A 132 -21.64 -5.23 19.47
C GLY A 132 -21.84 -5.63 20.93
N THR A 133 -22.95 -6.27 21.27
CA THR A 133 -23.24 -6.80 22.61
C THR A 133 -23.47 -8.32 22.60
N ASP A 134 -23.17 -8.99 21.49
CA ASP A 134 -23.30 -10.44 21.40
C ASP A 134 -22.25 -11.11 22.30
N ALA A 135 -22.71 -11.85 23.31
CA ALA A 135 -21.82 -12.49 24.26
C ALA A 135 -21.04 -13.65 23.63
N HIS A 136 -21.45 -14.20 22.48
CA HIS A 136 -20.61 -15.14 21.73
C HIS A 136 -19.37 -14.45 21.10
N ASN A 137 -19.40 -13.12 20.89
CA ASN A 137 -18.25 -12.34 20.42
C ASN A 137 -17.36 -11.80 21.55
N LEU A 138 -17.95 -11.62 22.73
CA LEU A 138 -17.34 -10.90 23.84
C LEU A 138 -16.70 -11.86 24.85
N ARG A 139 -15.39 -11.73 25.04
CA ARG A 139 -14.59 -12.54 25.96
C ARG A 139 -13.92 -11.67 27.01
N PRO A 140 -13.78 -12.11 28.27
CA PRO A 140 -12.86 -11.48 29.22
C PRO A 140 -11.44 -11.44 28.63
N ALA A 141 -10.77 -10.30 28.72
CA ALA A 141 -9.37 -10.14 28.36
C ALA A 141 -8.68 -9.25 29.39
N ASP A 142 -7.37 -9.45 29.58
CA ASP A 142 -6.59 -8.45 30.31
C ASP A 142 -6.69 -7.08 29.60
N LYS A 143 -6.88 -6.01 30.37
CA LYS A 143 -7.11 -4.68 29.82
C LYS A 143 -5.94 -4.16 28.99
N ASN A 144 -4.71 -4.37 29.45
CA ASN A 144 -3.51 -3.88 28.78
C ASN A 144 -3.26 -4.73 27.54
N ARG A 145 -3.37 -6.06 27.66
CA ARG A 145 -3.22 -6.96 26.52
C ARG A 145 -4.24 -6.72 25.42
N ASN A 146 -5.49 -6.46 25.80
CA ASN A 146 -6.52 -6.11 24.85
C ASN A 146 -6.22 -4.76 24.15
N SER A 147 -5.64 -3.81 24.89
CA SER A 147 -5.19 -2.54 24.30
C SER A 147 -4.06 -2.75 23.29
N GLU A 148 -3.14 -3.69 23.54
CA GLU A 148 -2.09 -4.07 22.58
C GLU A 148 -2.65 -4.80 21.35
N ARG A 149 -3.66 -5.67 21.55
CA ARG A 149 -4.37 -6.35 20.47
C ARG A 149 -5.08 -5.37 19.55
N ASN A 150 -5.63 -4.28 20.10
CA ASN A 150 -6.27 -3.18 19.36
C ASN A 150 -7.30 -3.71 18.33
N ASN A 151 -7.26 -3.25 17.08
CA ASN A 151 -8.03 -3.75 15.96
C ASN A 151 -7.12 -4.36 14.89
N TYR A 152 -5.98 -4.94 15.28
CA TYR A 152 -5.15 -5.63 14.31
C TYR A 152 -5.86 -6.89 13.83
N LYS A 153 -5.89 -7.09 12.51
CA LYS A 153 -6.40 -8.33 11.92
C LYS A 153 -5.63 -9.53 12.46
N PHE A 154 -6.33 -10.63 12.69
CA PHE A 154 -5.73 -11.89 13.06
C PHE A 154 -4.86 -12.43 11.92
N ALA A 155 -3.70 -12.98 12.24
CA ALA A 155 -2.78 -13.53 11.26
C ALA A 155 -2.01 -14.72 11.83
N PHE A 156 -1.44 -15.55 10.95
CA PHE A 156 -0.64 -16.72 11.33
C PHE A 156 0.47 -16.40 12.33
N GLY A 157 0.72 -17.32 13.25
CA GLY A 157 1.79 -17.23 14.25
C GLY A 157 1.91 -18.55 14.99
N ASN A 158 2.74 -18.56 16.04
CA ASN A 158 2.90 -19.69 16.96
C ASN A 158 3.27 -19.18 18.36
N GLY A 159 3.12 -20.04 19.37
CA GLY A 159 3.43 -19.73 20.75
C GLY A 159 2.36 -18.86 21.42
N ASN A 160 2.81 -17.90 22.23
CA ASN A 160 1.92 -17.03 22.99
C ASN A 160 1.31 -15.92 22.11
N SER A 161 0.26 -15.27 22.60
CA SER A 161 -0.41 -14.20 21.85
C SER A 161 0.54 -13.03 21.57
N GLY A 162 0.34 -12.26 20.51
CA GLY A 162 1.18 -11.11 20.19
C GLY A 162 1.19 -10.72 18.73
N ARG A 163 2.16 -9.91 18.31
CA ARG A 163 2.27 -9.48 16.91
C ARG A 163 2.80 -10.60 16.02
N SER A 164 2.04 -10.93 14.99
CA SER A 164 2.43 -11.85 13.93
C SER A 164 3.62 -11.31 13.12
N SER A 165 4.37 -12.20 12.47
CA SER A 165 5.34 -11.84 11.43
C SER A 165 4.68 -11.47 10.08
N ILE A 166 3.41 -11.86 9.90
CA ILE A 166 2.64 -11.54 8.71
C ILE A 166 2.18 -10.09 8.77
N THR A 167 2.37 -9.38 7.66
CA THR A 167 2.02 -7.97 7.52
C THR A 167 0.89 -7.75 6.52
N TYR A 168 0.19 -6.62 6.66
CA TYR A 168 -0.87 -6.17 5.76
C TYR A 168 -0.95 -4.64 5.75
N ASN A 169 -1.77 -4.08 4.87
CA ASN A 169 -2.07 -2.64 4.89
C ASN A 169 -3.12 -2.37 5.98
N GLY A 170 -2.70 -1.77 7.08
CA GLY A 170 -3.48 -1.66 8.30
C GLY A 170 -3.32 -0.32 9.02
N PRO A 171 -3.71 -0.24 10.31
CA PRO A 171 -3.68 1.00 11.10
C PRO A 171 -2.29 1.64 11.23
N ASP A 172 -1.20 0.89 11.11
CA ASP A 172 0.19 1.41 11.16
C ASP A 172 0.73 1.76 9.75
N GLY A 173 -0.12 1.74 8.72
CA GLY A 173 0.24 1.95 7.33
C GLY A 173 0.60 0.66 6.59
N ALA A 174 1.41 0.80 5.54
CA ALA A 174 1.94 -0.35 4.82
C ALA A 174 2.86 -1.17 5.74
N ASN A 175 2.77 -2.50 5.68
CA ASN A 175 3.48 -3.45 6.53
C ASN A 175 3.03 -3.50 8.01
N THR A 176 1.77 -3.16 8.31
CA THR A 176 1.18 -3.37 9.64
C THR A 176 1.25 -4.85 10.01
N ARG A 177 1.82 -5.19 11.17
CA ARG A 177 1.86 -6.58 11.67
C ARG A 177 0.50 -7.03 12.21
N GLY A 178 0.03 -8.20 11.78
CA GLY A 178 -1.18 -8.83 12.30
C GLY A 178 -1.07 -9.26 13.77
N TRP A 179 -2.16 -9.78 14.32
CA TRP A 179 -2.22 -10.33 15.67
C TRP A 179 -2.33 -11.85 15.65
N TYR A 180 -1.47 -12.54 16.39
CA TYR A 180 -1.61 -13.95 16.69
C TYR A 180 -2.28 -14.11 18.06
N PRO A 181 -3.40 -14.82 18.20
CA PRO A 181 -4.11 -14.93 19.47
C PRO A 181 -3.44 -15.88 20.47
N GLY A 182 -2.44 -16.66 20.05
CA GLY A 182 -1.78 -17.68 20.86
C GLY A 182 -2.26 -19.09 20.52
N ASP A 183 -1.41 -20.10 20.75
CA ASP A 183 -1.66 -21.49 20.40
C ASP A 183 -2.92 -22.06 21.08
N GLU A 184 -3.20 -21.62 22.31
CA GLU A 184 -4.38 -22.01 23.10
C GLU A 184 -5.70 -21.38 22.61
N TRP A 185 -5.64 -20.27 21.88
CA TRP A 185 -6.83 -19.42 21.62
C TRP A 185 -7.22 -19.34 20.15
N LYS A 186 -6.44 -19.94 19.26
CA LYS A 186 -6.61 -19.74 17.81
C LYS A 186 -7.90 -20.37 17.29
N GLY A 187 -8.29 -21.53 17.82
CA GLY A 187 -9.53 -22.24 17.52
C GLY A 187 -10.74 -21.48 18.05
N ASP A 188 -10.68 -21.00 19.29
CA ASP A 188 -11.70 -20.13 19.88
C ASP A 188 -11.99 -18.93 19.00
N VAL A 189 -10.93 -18.18 18.66
CA VAL A 189 -11.05 -16.97 17.84
C VAL A 189 -11.69 -17.33 16.51
N SER A 190 -11.22 -18.41 15.87
CA SER A 190 -11.80 -18.88 14.62
C SER A 190 -13.30 -19.16 14.72
N ARG A 191 -13.72 -19.95 15.72
CA ARG A 191 -15.14 -20.31 15.92
C ARG A 191 -16.01 -19.09 16.26
N ILE A 192 -15.46 -18.11 16.97
CA ILE A 192 -16.15 -16.83 17.24
C ILE A 192 -16.31 -16.02 15.95
N ILE A 193 -15.26 -15.88 15.14
CA ILE A 193 -15.33 -15.16 13.86
C ILE A 193 -16.32 -15.82 12.91
N MET A 194 -16.27 -17.16 12.78
CA MET A 194 -17.20 -17.92 11.93
C MET A 194 -18.65 -17.78 12.42
N TYR A 195 -18.91 -17.79 13.73
CA TYR A 195 -20.25 -17.53 14.28
C TYR A 195 -20.74 -16.11 13.98
N MET A 196 -19.87 -15.11 14.17
CA MET A 196 -20.24 -13.72 13.90
C MET A 196 -20.59 -13.54 12.42
N TYR A 197 -19.83 -14.17 11.53
CA TYR A 197 -20.14 -14.17 10.11
C TYR A 197 -21.45 -14.91 9.78
N LEU A 198 -21.63 -16.10 10.36
CA LEU A 198 -22.86 -16.89 10.21
C LEU A 198 -24.10 -16.12 10.65
N ARG A 199 -24.00 -15.34 11.73
CA ARG A 199 -25.14 -14.64 12.32
C ARG A 199 -25.41 -13.25 11.74
N TYR A 200 -24.36 -12.51 11.40
CA TYR A 200 -24.45 -11.10 11.01
C TYR A 200 -24.06 -10.84 9.54
N GLY A 201 -23.69 -11.88 8.79
CA GLY A 201 -23.43 -11.81 7.35
C GLY A 201 -22.38 -10.76 7.01
N ASP A 202 -22.67 -9.92 6.01
CA ASP A 202 -21.76 -8.89 5.47
C ASP A 202 -21.22 -7.91 6.53
N GLN A 203 -21.94 -7.72 7.64
CA GLN A 203 -21.44 -6.89 8.75
C GLN A 203 -20.14 -7.45 9.34
N CYS A 204 -19.99 -8.77 9.34
CA CYS A 204 -18.92 -9.52 9.97
C CYS A 204 -18.17 -10.41 8.99
N LEU A 205 -17.77 -9.87 7.82
CA LEU A 205 -16.97 -10.61 6.84
C LEU A 205 -15.61 -11.05 7.44
N PRO A 206 -15.20 -12.32 7.28
CA PRO A 206 -13.91 -12.81 7.78
C PRO A 206 -12.70 -12.06 7.18
N THR A 207 -12.80 -11.63 5.92
CA THR A 207 -11.77 -10.80 5.25
C THR A 207 -11.54 -9.44 5.93
N ASN A 208 -12.50 -8.94 6.70
CA ASN A 208 -12.33 -7.69 7.44
C ASN A 208 -11.44 -7.86 8.68
N VAL A 209 -11.39 -9.06 9.26
CA VAL A 209 -10.78 -9.30 10.58
C VAL A 209 -9.58 -10.25 10.55
N GLY A 210 -9.32 -10.92 9.43
CA GLY A 210 -8.15 -11.79 9.28
C GLY A 210 -7.27 -11.46 8.08
N VAL A 211 -6.01 -11.89 8.16
CA VAL A 211 -5.00 -11.85 7.10
C VAL A 211 -4.77 -13.28 6.63
N GLY A 212 -5.32 -13.63 5.47
CA GLY A 212 -5.24 -14.96 4.89
C GLY A 212 -5.72 -14.94 3.44
N ASP A 213 -5.52 -16.06 2.75
CA ASP A 213 -5.96 -16.23 1.37
C ASP A 213 -7.44 -16.65 1.35
N LYS A 214 -8.14 -16.24 0.29
CA LYS A 214 -9.51 -16.66 -0.02
C LYS A 214 -9.66 -17.32 -1.38
N GLN A 215 -8.56 -17.56 -2.10
CA GLN A 215 -8.58 -18.12 -3.46
C GLN A 215 -9.32 -19.46 -3.53
N PHE A 216 -9.23 -20.27 -2.47
CA PHE A 216 -9.78 -21.63 -2.41
C PHE A 216 -10.83 -21.83 -1.32
N THR A 217 -11.40 -20.74 -0.82
CA THR A 217 -12.48 -20.77 0.18
C THR A 217 -13.65 -19.94 -0.35
N PRO A 218 -14.88 -20.49 -0.38
CA PRO A 218 -16.04 -19.76 -0.87
C PRO A 218 -16.48 -18.71 0.15
N ASP A 219 -17.39 -17.82 -0.29
CA ASP A 219 -18.20 -17.01 0.62
C ASP A 219 -17.36 -16.08 1.54
N GLU A 220 -16.29 -15.49 1.01
CA GLU A 220 -15.40 -14.54 1.72
C GLU A 220 -14.74 -15.10 3.00
N MET A 221 -14.80 -16.41 3.21
CA MET A 221 -14.02 -17.06 4.25
C MET A 221 -12.55 -17.00 3.87
N ILE A 222 -11.67 -16.88 4.86
CA ILE A 222 -10.22 -16.99 4.66
C ILE A 222 -9.72 -18.31 5.23
N ASP A 223 -8.70 -18.87 4.59
CA ASP A 223 -8.11 -20.16 4.92
C ASP A 223 -7.59 -20.25 6.38
N LEU A 224 -7.09 -19.13 6.92
CA LEU A 224 -6.60 -18.99 8.28
C LEU A 224 -7.57 -19.54 9.33
N PHE A 225 -8.83 -19.14 9.27
CA PHE A 225 -9.81 -19.51 10.30
C PHE A 225 -10.17 -20.99 10.19
N LEU A 226 -10.34 -21.53 8.98
CA LEU A 226 -10.58 -22.97 8.79
C LEU A 226 -9.40 -23.80 9.30
N LYS A 227 -8.17 -23.33 9.08
CA LYS A 227 -6.97 -23.99 9.60
C LYS A 227 -6.93 -23.97 11.12
N TRP A 228 -7.15 -22.84 11.76
CA TRP A 228 -7.17 -22.75 13.23
C TRP A 228 -8.30 -23.56 13.87
N ASN A 229 -9.49 -23.58 13.26
CA ASN A 229 -10.62 -24.38 13.75
C ASN A 229 -10.30 -25.89 13.80
N ARG A 230 -9.45 -26.37 12.89
CA ARG A 230 -8.97 -27.75 12.88
C ARG A 230 -7.80 -27.98 13.85
N GLU A 231 -6.84 -27.05 13.89
CA GLU A 231 -5.61 -27.24 14.66
C GLU A 231 -5.80 -27.14 16.17
N ASP A 232 -6.83 -26.41 16.61
CA ASP A 232 -7.13 -26.16 18.02
C ASP A 232 -8.55 -26.68 18.34
N PRO A 233 -8.66 -27.87 18.97
CA PRO A 233 -9.93 -28.50 19.31
C PRO A 233 -10.83 -27.64 20.20
N VAL A 234 -12.10 -28.02 20.29
CA VAL A 234 -13.06 -27.30 21.14
C VAL A 234 -12.73 -27.53 22.62
N SER A 235 -12.47 -26.43 23.31
CA SER A 235 -12.16 -26.44 24.73
C SER A 235 -13.40 -26.69 25.61
N ASP A 236 -13.18 -27.05 26.87
CA ASP A 236 -14.30 -27.25 27.81
C ASP A 236 -15.00 -25.94 28.19
N PHE A 237 -14.29 -24.80 28.21
CA PHE A 237 -14.91 -23.52 28.50
C PHE A 237 -15.86 -23.10 27.37
N GLU A 238 -15.51 -23.34 26.11
CA GLU A 238 -16.38 -23.08 24.96
C GLU A 238 -17.67 -23.89 25.04
N LYS A 239 -17.59 -25.18 25.36
CA LYS A 239 -18.77 -26.05 25.55
C LYS A 239 -19.68 -25.51 26.65
N VAL A 240 -19.11 -25.07 27.78
CA VAL A 240 -19.86 -24.45 28.87
C VAL A 240 -20.56 -23.17 28.42
N ARG A 241 -19.95 -22.34 27.55
CA ARG A 241 -20.61 -21.15 27.00
C ARG A 241 -21.87 -21.51 26.23
N ASN A 242 -21.80 -22.50 25.33
CA ASN A 242 -22.95 -22.92 24.54
C ASN A 242 -24.09 -23.42 25.42
N ILE A 243 -23.78 -24.27 26.41
CA ILE A 243 -24.77 -24.79 27.37
C ILE A 243 -25.42 -23.64 28.16
N TYR A 244 -24.63 -22.67 28.61
CA TYR A 244 -25.17 -21.52 29.36
C TYR A 244 -26.08 -20.66 28.48
N HIS A 245 -25.61 -20.28 27.28
CA HIS A 245 -26.33 -19.35 26.41
C HIS A 245 -27.56 -19.95 25.75
N GLU A 246 -27.64 -21.27 25.56
CA GLU A 246 -28.87 -21.93 25.11
C GLU A 246 -29.99 -21.83 26.16
N ASN A 247 -29.65 -22.04 27.44
CA ASN A 247 -30.65 -22.17 28.49
C ASN A 247 -31.23 -20.81 28.89
N THR A 248 -32.38 -20.46 28.31
CA THR A 248 -33.12 -19.22 28.57
C THR A 248 -33.67 -19.09 29.99
N SER A 249 -33.53 -20.11 30.85
CA SER A 249 -33.80 -19.99 32.29
C SER A 249 -32.72 -19.18 33.00
N ASN A 250 -31.52 -19.06 32.42
CA ASN A 250 -30.46 -18.20 32.90
C ASN A 250 -30.76 -16.74 32.51
N THR A 251 -30.71 -15.84 33.49
CA THR A 251 -31.01 -14.41 33.29
C THR A 251 -30.21 -13.75 32.15
N TYR A 252 -28.95 -14.15 31.97
CA TYR A 252 -28.03 -13.57 30.98
C TYR A 252 -27.67 -14.54 29.85
N ALA A 253 -28.49 -15.57 29.60
CA ALA A 253 -28.37 -16.40 28.40
C ALA A 253 -29.00 -15.72 27.19
N GLN A 254 -28.51 -16.03 25.99
CA GLN A 254 -28.96 -15.38 24.74
C GLN A 254 -30.04 -16.18 23.97
N GLY A 255 -30.21 -17.46 24.30
CA GLY A 255 -31.15 -18.40 23.66
C GLY A 255 -30.57 -19.19 22.48
N ASN A 256 -29.30 -18.98 22.13
CA ASN A 256 -28.67 -19.63 20.97
C ASN A 256 -27.27 -20.16 21.28
N ARG A 257 -26.83 -21.09 20.42
CA ARG A 257 -25.51 -21.74 20.48
C ARG A 257 -24.65 -21.28 19.31
N ASN A 258 -23.33 -21.36 19.48
CA ASN A 258 -22.37 -21.29 18.38
C ASN A 258 -22.21 -22.69 17.75
N PRO A 259 -22.64 -22.92 16.49
CA PRO A 259 -22.59 -24.25 15.89
C PRO A 259 -21.18 -24.82 15.73
N PHE A 260 -20.18 -23.97 15.56
CA PHE A 260 -18.80 -24.41 15.35
C PHE A 260 -18.13 -24.88 16.64
N ILE A 261 -18.66 -24.50 17.80
CA ILE A 261 -18.28 -25.09 19.11
C ILE A 261 -18.93 -26.46 19.27
N ASP A 262 -20.19 -26.62 18.85
CA ASP A 262 -20.89 -27.91 19.00
C ASP A 262 -20.35 -28.97 18.04
N ASN A 263 -20.00 -28.57 16.80
CA ASN A 263 -19.32 -29.41 15.82
C ASN A 263 -18.46 -28.57 14.85
N PRO A 264 -17.12 -28.53 15.04
CA PRO A 264 -16.19 -27.83 14.16
C PRO A 264 -16.29 -28.24 12.69
N PHE A 265 -16.69 -29.49 12.41
CA PHE A 265 -16.84 -30.03 11.05
C PHE A 265 -17.87 -29.28 10.21
N LEU A 266 -18.82 -28.57 10.83
CA LEU A 266 -19.77 -27.71 10.11
C LEU A 266 -19.05 -26.64 9.28
N ALA A 267 -17.90 -26.13 9.75
CA ALA A 267 -17.09 -25.20 8.97
C ALA A 267 -16.55 -25.85 7.69
N THR A 268 -16.06 -27.10 7.78
CA THR A 268 -15.60 -27.88 6.62
C THR A 268 -16.73 -28.12 5.62
N ARG A 269 -17.95 -28.38 6.11
CA ARG A 269 -19.14 -28.61 5.27
C ARG A 269 -19.62 -27.36 4.52
N ILE A 270 -19.39 -26.18 5.08
CA ILE A 270 -19.80 -24.90 4.50
C ILE A 270 -18.71 -24.35 3.57
N TRP A 271 -17.48 -24.21 4.08
CA TRP A 271 -16.41 -23.47 3.41
C TRP A 271 -15.27 -24.37 2.91
N GLY A 272 -15.32 -25.68 3.14
CA GLY A 272 -14.27 -26.61 2.73
C GLY A 272 -13.02 -26.51 3.61
N GLY A 273 -11.85 -26.56 2.98
CA GLY A 273 -10.57 -26.67 3.68
C GLY A 273 -10.19 -28.11 3.98
N ASP A 274 -9.30 -28.28 4.96
CA ASP A 274 -9.00 -29.59 5.53
C ASP A 274 -9.99 -29.88 6.68
N ASN A 275 -10.14 -31.16 7.03
CA ASN A 275 -11.18 -31.59 7.95
C ASN A 275 -10.90 -31.12 9.37
N ALA A 276 -11.89 -30.45 9.96
CA ALA A 276 -11.95 -30.23 11.40
C ALA A 276 -12.46 -31.49 12.12
N GLU A 277 -12.57 -31.45 13.45
CA GLU A 277 -13.13 -32.54 14.24
C GLU A 277 -14.66 -32.67 14.03
N ASP A 278 -15.14 -33.90 13.79
CA ASP A 278 -16.58 -34.24 13.76
C ASP A 278 -17.02 -34.84 15.09
N THR A 279 -17.42 -33.98 16.02
CA THR A 279 -17.82 -34.36 17.39
C THR A 279 -19.11 -35.17 17.44
N TRP A 280 -19.96 -35.05 16.43
CA TRP A 280 -21.22 -35.80 16.33
C TRP A 280 -21.07 -37.12 15.60
N GLY A 281 -19.95 -37.33 14.91
CA GLY A 281 -19.68 -38.56 14.14
C GLY A 281 -20.69 -38.85 13.03
N ILE A 282 -21.54 -37.89 12.64
CA ILE A 282 -22.59 -38.11 11.64
C ILE A 282 -22.10 -37.88 10.20
N TYR A 283 -20.91 -37.31 10.04
CA TYR A 283 -20.34 -37.00 8.72
C TYR A 283 -19.19 -37.93 8.37
N THR A 284 -18.36 -38.27 9.36
CA THR A 284 -17.09 -38.96 9.12
C THR A 284 -17.14 -40.46 9.37
N SER A 285 -18.18 -40.96 10.05
CA SER A 285 -18.22 -42.37 10.49
C SER A 285 -18.60 -43.37 9.40
N SER A 286 -19.18 -42.92 8.28
CA SER A 286 -19.66 -43.79 7.19
C SER A 286 -18.66 -43.96 6.05
N ASP A 287 -17.64 -43.10 5.98
CA ASP A 287 -16.69 -43.03 4.87
C ASP A 287 -15.27 -43.40 5.34
N THR A 288 -14.70 -44.43 4.72
CA THR A 288 -13.37 -44.96 5.08
C THR A 288 -12.48 -45.18 3.87
N GLU A 289 -12.99 -44.92 2.66
CA GLU A 289 -12.26 -45.12 1.42
C GLU A 289 -11.83 -43.76 0.89
N ALA A 290 -10.67 -43.69 0.24
CA ALA A 290 -10.26 -42.50 -0.48
C ALA A 290 -10.75 -42.60 -1.93
N PRO A 291 -10.95 -41.49 -2.64
CA PRO A 291 -11.45 -41.53 -3.99
C PRO A 291 -10.43 -42.21 -4.89
N SER A 292 -10.90 -42.84 -5.96
CA SER A 292 -10.01 -43.34 -7.01
C SER A 292 -9.18 -42.20 -7.60
N THR A 293 -7.91 -42.46 -7.92
CA THR A 293 -7.05 -41.49 -8.61
C THR A 293 -7.69 -41.02 -9.93
N PRO A 294 -7.78 -39.70 -10.20
CA PRO A 294 -8.18 -39.19 -11.50
C PRO A 294 -7.32 -39.74 -12.63
N THR A 295 -7.94 -40.20 -13.71
CA THR A 295 -7.24 -40.78 -14.87
C THR A 295 -7.52 -39.97 -16.14
N ASN A 296 -6.84 -40.32 -17.25
CA ASN A 296 -7.00 -39.67 -18.55
C ASN A 296 -6.92 -38.15 -18.50
N VAL A 297 -5.96 -37.62 -17.72
CA VAL A 297 -5.67 -36.19 -17.71
C VAL A 297 -5.19 -35.78 -19.10
N THR A 298 -5.86 -34.80 -19.71
CA THR A 298 -5.54 -34.29 -21.04
C THR A 298 -5.50 -32.76 -21.05
N LEU A 299 -4.63 -32.21 -21.89
CA LEU A 299 -4.49 -30.78 -22.10
C LEU A 299 -5.07 -30.38 -23.45
N SER A 300 -5.81 -29.27 -23.49
CA SER A 300 -6.44 -28.75 -24.70
C SER A 300 -6.51 -27.22 -24.68
N ASN A 301 -7.00 -26.60 -25.75
CA ASN A 301 -7.19 -25.15 -25.89
C ASN A 301 -5.98 -24.32 -25.41
N ILE A 302 -4.77 -24.76 -25.78
CA ILE A 302 -3.52 -24.12 -25.41
C ILE A 302 -3.41 -22.77 -26.14
N THR A 303 -3.33 -21.68 -25.38
CA THR A 303 -3.16 -20.31 -25.88
C THR A 303 -1.79 -19.75 -25.47
N LEU A 304 -1.58 -18.45 -25.68
CA LEU A 304 -0.39 -17.72 -25.21
C LEU A 304 -0.29 -17.73 -23.67
N THR A 305 -1.43 -17.65 -22.96
CA THR A 305 -1.46 -17.45 -21.50
C THR A 305 -2.42 -18.39 -20.77
N SER A 306 -2.93 -19.43 -21.44
CA SER A 306 -3.84 -20.40 -20.83
C SER A 306 -3.74 -21.82 -21.40
N ILE A 307 -4.10 -22.81 -20.58
CA ILE A 307 -4.24 -24.22 -20.95
C ILE A 307 -5.48 -24.79 -20.26
N ASP A 308 -6.34 -25.49 -21.00
CA ASP A 308 -7.46 -26.25 -20.42
C ASP A 308 -7.01 -27.66 -20.04
N VAL A 309 -7.35 -28.10 -18.84
CA VAL A 309 -7.06 -29.42 -18.27
C VAL A 309 -8.38 -30.16 -18.07
N SER A 310 -8.49 -31.40 -18.54
CA SER A 310 -9.65 -32.27 -18.29
C SER A 310 -9.20 -33.66 -17.84
N TRP A 311 -10.07 -34.38 -17.13
CA TRP A 311 -9.80 -35.72 -16.61
C TRP A 311 -11.08 -36.55 -16.54
N ASP A 312 -10.92 -37.85 -16.35
CA ASP A 312 -12.06 -38.74 -16.07
C ASP A 312 -12.50 -38.63 -14.62
N GLU A 313 -13.81 -38.73 -14.40
CA GLU A 313 -14.42 -38.69 -13.07
C GLU A 313 -13.86 -39.79 -12.16
N ALA A 314 -13.42 -39.39 -10.96
CA ALA A 314 -13.06 -40.30 -9.90
C ALA A 314 -14.33 -40.85 -9.21
N THR A 315 -14.27 -42.09 -8.76
CA THR A 315 -15.34 -42.74 -7.99
C THR A 315 -14.95 -42.87 -6.53
N ASP A 316 -15.94 -42.85 -5.66
CA ASP A 316 -15.81 -43.04 -4.22
C ASP A 316 -17.07 -43.75 -3.68
N ASN A 317 -16.98 -44.42 -2.53
CA ASN A 317 -18.09 -45.19 -1.93
C ASN A 317 -19.20 -44.29 -1.37
N ILE A 318 -18.89 -43.05 -0.98
CA ILE A 318 -19.88 -42.04 -0.56
C ILE A 318 -20.00 -40.93 -1.60
N GLY A 319 -18.88 -40.41 -2.09
CA GLY A 319 -18.86 -39.49 -3.22
C GLY A 319 -17.69 -38.50 -3.20
N VAL A 320 -17.26 -38.14 -4.41
CA VAL A 320 -16.23 -37.11 -4.62
C VAL A 320 -16.83 -35.73 -4.44
N THR A 321 -16.20 -34.90 -3.60
CA THR A 321 -16.67 -33.55 -3.27
C THR A 321 -15.90 -32.47 -4.03
N GLN A 322 -14.65 -32.73 -4.42
CA GLN A 322 -13.78 -31.75 -5.04
C GLN A 322 -12.65 -32.39 -5.87
N TYR A 323 -12.19 -31.69 -6.90
CA TYR A 323 -10.90 -31.91 -7.53
C TYR A 323 -9.95 -30.73 -7.31
N GLN A 324 -8.67 -31.02 -7.17
CA GLN A 324 -7.59 -30.07 -6.99
C GLN A 324 -6.59 -30.19 -8.14
N VAL A 325 -6.42 -29.11 -8.92
CA VAL A 325 -5.50 -29.06 -10.06
C VAL A 325 -4.24 -28.32 -9.65
N TYR A 326 -3.11 -29.00 -9.80
CA TYR A 326 -1.79 -28.49 -9.48
C TYR A 326 -1.00 -28.19 -10.75
N VAL A 327 -0.33 -27.05 -10.78
CA VAL A 327 0.59 -26.62 -11.83
C VAL A 327 1.97 -26.45 -11.22
N ASN A 328 2.95 -27.22 -11.70
CA ASN A 328 4.31 -27.26 -11.12
C ASN A 328 4.30 -27.46 -9.59
N ASP A 329 3.48 -28.42 -9.14
CA ASP A 329 3.25 -28.75 -7.72
C ASP A 329 2.58 -27.67 -6.85
N VAL A 330 2.15 -26.55 -7.45
CA VAL A 330 1.37 -25.51 -6.77
C VAL A 330 -0.12 -25.70 -7.05
N LEU A 331 -0.96 -25.68 -6.01
CA LEU A 331 -2.41 -25.73 -6.18
C LEU A 331 -2.88 -24.46 -6.90
N THR A 332 -3.45 -24.59 -8.09
CA THR A 332 -3.85 -23.45 -8.93
C THR A 332 -5.36 -23.34 -9.08
N LYS A 333 -6.08 -24.47 -9.06
CA LYS A 333 -7.54 -24.49 -9.23
C LYS A 333 -8.18 -25.58 -8.37
N GLN A 334 -9.39 -25.30 -7.92
CA GLN A 334 -10.30 -26.31 -7.36
C GLN A 334 -11.62 -26.30 -8.12
N THR A 335 -12.21 -27.48 -8.31
CA THR A 335 -13.56 -27.66 -8.86
C THR A 335 -14.36 -28.57 -7.94
N THR A 336 -15.68 -28.46 -7.92
CA THR A 336 -16.54 -29.39 -7.16
C THR A 336 -16.74 -30.68 -7.96
N THR A 337 -17.76 -30.72 -8.82
CA THR A 337 -18.09 -31.88 -9.66
C THR A 337 -17.58 -31.75 -11.10
N ALA A 338 -17.10 -30.57 -11.50
CA ALA A 338 -16.55 -30.38 -12.85
C ALA A 338 -15.21 -31.12 -13.01
N THR A 339 -15.10 -31.93 -14.06
CA THR A 339 -13.91 -32.70 -14.41
C THR A 339 -13.00 -32.01 -15.43
N SER A 340 -13.11 -30.68 -15.50
CA SER A 340 -12.29 -29.83 -16.35
C SER A 340 -12.08 -28.47 -15.73
N ALA A 341 -10.94 -27.85 -16.00
CA ALA A 341 -10.56 -26.53 -15.54
C ALA A 341 -9.75 -25.78 -16.59
N SER A 342 -10.03 -24.49 -16.77
CA SER A 342 -9.15 -23.58 -17.51
C SER A 342 -8.12 -22.96 -16.57
N ILE A 343 -6.84 -23.10 -16.92
CA ILE A 343 -5.72 -22.51 -16.20
C ILE A 343 -5.24 -21.30 -17.00
N THR A 344 -5.40 -20.10 -16.44
CA THR A 344 -5.10 -18.81 -17.09
C THR A 344 -3.97 -18.07 -16.37
N GLY A 345 -3.41 -17.04 -17.00
CA GLY A 345 -2.32 -16.24 -16.41
C GLY A 345 -0.98 -16.98 -16.42
N LEU A 346 -0.79 -17.86 -17.38
CA LEU A 346 0.47 -18.53 -17.66
C LEU A 346 1.37 -17.63 -18.51
N GLU A 347 2.68 -17.81 -18.38
CA GLU A 347 3.69 -17.15 -19.20
C GLU A 347 3.71 -17.77 -20.61
N THR A 348 4.03 -16.96 -21.63
CA THR A 348 4.19 -17.42 -23.00
C THR A 348 5.37 -18.36 -23.15
N ASN A 349 5.32 -19.24 -24.17
CA ASN A 349 6.39 -20.17 -24.53
C ASN A 349 6.97 -21.00 -23.35
N THR A 350 6.16 -21.29 -22.34
CA THR A 350 6.59 -21.86 -21.06
C THR A 350 5.98 -23.24 -20.84
N THR A 351 6.80 -24.17 -20.36
CA THR A 351 6.39 -25.55 -20.08
C THR A 351 5.87 -25.69 -18.65
N TYR A 352 4.72 -26.34 -18.50
CA TYR A 352 4.03 -26.56 -17.24
C TYR A 352 3.69 -28.04 -17.04
N ASN A 353 3.83 -28.51 -15.80
CA ASN A 353 3.44 -29.85 -15.38
C ASN A 353 2.11 -29.80 -14.62
N PHE A 354 1.14 -30.59 -15.07
CA PHE A 354 -0.20 -30.66 -14.51
C PHE A 354 -0.43 -32.01 -13.82
N LYS A 355 -1.06 -31.99 -12.64
CA LYS A 355 -1.60 -33.18 -11.97
C LYS A 355 -2.91 -32.84 -11.26
N VAL A 356 -3.77 -33.84 -11.11
CA VAL A 356 -5.09 -33.70 -10.49
C VAL A 356 -5.22 -34.66 -9.31
N ILE A 357 -5.79 -34.19 -8.21
CA ILE A 357 -6.15 -34.98 -7.03
C ILE A 357 -7.67 -34.88 -6.83
N ALA A 358 -8.34 -36.01 -6.59
CA ALA A 358 -9.73 -36.04 -6.14
C ALA A 358 -9.79 -36.01 -4.60
N LYS A 359 -10.83 -35.42 -4.06
CA LYS A 359 -11.15 -35.39 -2.64
C LYS A 359 -12.58 -35.83 -2.40
N ASP A 360 -12.80 -36.69 -1.41
CA ASP A 360 -14.11 -36.85 -0.79
C ASP A 360 -14.21 -35.90 0.42
N LEU A 361 -15.13 -36.16 1.33
CA LEU A 361 -15.37 -35.33 2.51
C LEU A 361 -14.25 -35.47 3.58
N ILE A 362 -13.49 -36.55 3.54
CA ILE A 362 -12.50 -36.99 4.52
C ILE A 362 -11.10 -37.14 3.90
N ASN A 363 -10.98 -37.83 2.78
CA ASN A 363 -9.72 -38.30 2.22
C ASN A 363 -9.35 -37.57 0.92
N LYS A 364 -8.11 -37.82 0.48
CA LYS A 364 -7.56 -37.36 -0.80
C LYS A 364 -7.07 -38.59 -1.56
N SER A 365 -7.31 -38.63 -2.87
CA SER A 365 -6.75 -39.67 -3.73
C SER A 365 -5.23 -39.51 -3.85
N GLU A 366 -4.54 -40.55 -4.34
CA GLU A 366 -3.23 -40.36 -4.95
C GLU A 366 -3.34 -39.38 -6.14
N ALA A 367 -2.25 -38.68 -6.44
CA ALA A 367 -2.22 -37.78 -7.59
C ALA A 367 -2.26 -38.55 -8.91
N SER A 368 -2.90 -37.97 -9.92
CA SER A 368 -2.83 -38.46 -11.30
C SER A 368 -1.38 -38.52 -11.79
N ASN A 369 -1.15 -39.26 -12.88
CA ASN A 369 0.09 -39.10 -13.64
C ASN A 369 0.29 -37.64 -14.07
N ILE A 370 1.54 -37.19 -14.10
CA ILE A 370 1.90 -35.84 -14.57
C ILE A 370 1.70 -35.77 -16.08
N VAL A 371 1.03 -34.71 -16.54
CA VAL A 371 0.92 -34.37 -17.96
C VAL A 371 1.59 -33.02 -18.19
N THR A 372 2.49 -32.95 -19.17
CA THR A 372 3.25 -31.74 -19.50
C THR A 372 2.64 -31.04 -20.71
N GLY A 373 2.42 -29.73 -20.59
CA GLY A 373 1.98 -28.87 -21.69
C GLY A 373 2.87 -27.64 -21.81
N LYS A 374 2.89 -27.01 -22.98
CA LYS A 374 3.65 -25.78 -23.23
C LYS A 374 2.71 -24.73 -23.83
N THR A 375 2.67 -23.53 -23.27
CA THR A 375 1.95 -22.40 -23.86
C THR A 375 2.54 -22.02 -25.23
N LEU A 376 1.73 -21.35 -26.06
CA LEU A 376 2.19 -20.87 -27.36
C LEU A 376 3.24 -19.76 -27.18
N ALA A 377 4.16 -19.65 -28.13
CA ALA A 377 5.06 -18.51 -28.21
C ALA A 377 4.36 -17.36 -28.92
N ASP A 378 4.55 -16.12 -28.43
CA ASP A 378 4.13 -14.96 -29.20
C ASP A 378 5.14 -14.66 -30.30
N THR A 379 4.64 -14.48 -31.52
CA THR A 379 5.45 -14.18 -32.70
C THR A 379 4.93 -12.98 -33.47
N THR A 380 3.88 -12.33 -32.96
CA THR A 380 3.22 -11.23 -33.64
C THR A 380 3.71 -9.94 -33.00
N PRO A 381 4.39 -9.06 -33.75
CA PRO A 381 4.79 -7.78 -33.17
C PRO A 381 3.60 -6.86 -32.92
N PRO A 382 3.75 -5.91 -31.98
CA PRO A 382 2.76 -4.86 -31.78
C PRO A 382 2.46 -4.05 -33.03
N SER A 383 1.35 -3.32 -33.03
CA SER A 383 1.08 -2.30 -34.04
C SER A 383 2.16 -1.20 -34.01
N VAL A 384 2.45 -0.61 -35.17
CA VAL A 384 3.34 0.56 -35.25
C VAL A 384 2.74 1.76 -34.51
N PRO A 385 3.49 2.49 -33.66
CA PRO A 385 3.00 3.72 -33.03
C PRO A 385 2.51 4.75 -34.05
N THR A 386 1.32 5.31 -33.82
CA THR A 386 0.70 6.34 -34.69
C THR A 386 0.56 7.68 -33.98
N ASN A 387 0.19 8.73 -34.72
CA ASN A 387 0.00 10.09 -34.20
C ASN A 387 1.23 10.61 -33.42
N VAL A 388 2.42 10.37 -34.00
CA VAL A 388 3.65 10.93 -33.44
C VAL A 388 3.59 12.45 -33.60
N THR A 389 3.71 13.17 -32.49
CA THR A 389 3.66 14.65 -32.44
C THR A 389 4.76 15.17 -31.53
N ILE A 390 5.21 16.39 -31.79
CA ILE A 390 6.26 17.05 -31.02
C ILE A 390 5.72 18.36 -30.46
N THR A 391 5.93 18.60 -29.17
CA THR A 391 5.52 19.81 -28.44
C THR A 391 6.66 20.37 -27.62
N ASP A 392 6.45 21.54 -27.00
CA ASP A 392 7.37 22.14 -26.03
C ASP A 392 8.80 22.30 -26.56
N ILE A 393 8.92 22.70 -27.83
CA ILE A 393 10.22 22.85 -28.49
C ILE A 393 10.95 24.06 -27.89
N THR A 394 12.10 23.78 -27.30
CA THR A 394 13.06 24.78 -26.83
C THR A 394 14.26 24.83 -27.77
N ASP A 395 15.30 25.55 -27.38
CA ASP A 395 16.57 25.58 -28.08
C ASP A 395 17.38 24.29 -27.89
N SER A 396 17.06 23.45 -26.91
CA SER A 396 17.85 22.27 -26.52
C SER A 396 17.01 21.03 -26.17
N SER A 397 15.69 21.11 -26.31
CA SER A 397 14.78 20.01 -25.98
C SER A 397 13.44 20.09 -26.71
N PHE A 398 12.70 18.98 -26.71
CA PHE A 398 11.27 18.92 -27.03
C PHE A 398 10.64 17.64 -26.47
N ASN A 399 9.32 17.60 -26.38
CA ASN A 399 8.56 16.41 -25.97
C ASN A 399 7.97 15.71 -27.17
N VAL A 400 8.17 14.39 -27.29
CA VAL A 400 7.51 13.55 -28.30
C VAL A 400 6.38 12.74 -27.68
N HIS A 401 5.24 12.70 -28.37
CA HIS A 401 4.02 11.99 -27.96
C HIS A 401 3.53 11.09 -29.08
N TRP A 402 2.92 9.95 -28.73
CA TRP A 402 2.29 9.04 -29.70
C TRP A 402 1.04 8.37 -29.12
N SER A 403 0.27 7.69 -29.95
CA SER A 403 -0.85 6.85 -29.52
C SER A 403 -0.38 5.47 -29.08
N ALA A 404 -1.04 4.90 -28.07
CA ALA A 404 -0.75 3.55 -27.61
C ALA A 404 -0.90 2.52 -28.74
N SER A 405 0.06 1.61 -28.83
CA SER A 405 0.01 0.46 -29.73
C SER A 405 -0.83 -0.67 -29.13
N SER A 406 -1.33 -1.56 -29.98
CA SER A 406 -2.05 -2.77 -29.60
C SER A 406 -1.27 -4.02 -29.99
N ASP A 407 -1.48 -5.10 -29.26
CA ASP A 407 -0.86 -6.40 -29.49
C ASP A 407 -1.84 -7.54 -29.14
N ASN A 408 -1.59 -8.76 -29.59
CA ASN A 408 -2.40 -9.95 -29.27
C ASN A 408 -2.13 -10.53 -27.87
N ASN A 409 -1.04 -10.15 -27.23
CA ASN A 409 -0.74 -10.47 -25.84
C ASN A 409 -0.62 -9.19 -25.00
N GLU A 410 0.47 -8.44 -25.16
CA GLU A 410 0.74 -7.25 -24.35
C GLU A 410 1.82 -6.34 -24.97
N VAL A 411 1.63 -5.02 -24.95
CA VAL A 411 2.69 -4.05 -25.26
C VAL A 411 3.41 -3.63 -23.99
N VAL A 412 4.70 -3.94 -23.87
CA VAL A 412 5.49 -3.67 -22.66
C VAL A 412 6.33 -2.40 -22.77
N GLY A 413 6.49 -1.81 -23.96
CA GLY A 413 7.16 -0.52 -24.09
C GLY A 413 7.40 -0.04 -25.51
N TYR A 414 8.15 1.06 -25.59
CA TYR A 414 8.49 1.78 -26.80
C TYR A 414 9.98 2.13 -26.83
N ASP A 415 10.61 2.03 -28.00
CA ASP A 415 11.97 2.51 -28.25
C ASP A 415 11.92 3.78 -29.10
N ILE A 416 12.58 4.84 -28.65
CA ILE A 416 12.65 6.15 -29.30
C ILE A 416 13.98 6.29 -30.02
N PHE A 417 13.93 6.79 -31.25
CA PHE A 417 15.10 7.04 -32.08
C PHE A 417 15.16 8.50 -32.50
N VAL A 418 16.35 9.09 -32.44
CA VAL A 418 16.68 10.43 -32.93
C VAL A 418 17.72 10.27 -34.03
N ASP A 419 17.41 10.76 -35.23
CA ASP A 419 18.24 10.61 -36.44
C ASP A 419 18.67 9.14 -36.67
N ALA A 420 17.68 8.24 -36.61
CA ALA A 420 17.83 6.78 -36.70
C ALA A 420 18.72 6.12 -35.64
N THR A 421 19.18 6.87 -34.63
CA THR A 421 19.97 6.34 -33.51
C THR A 421 19.08 6.11 -32.30
N PHE A 422 19.20 4.94 -31.66
CA PHE A 422 18.47 4.62 -30.43
C PHE A 422 18.81 5.65 -29.34
N LYS A 423 17.77 6.27 -28.76
CA LYS A 423 17.90 7.25 -27.69
C LYS A 423 17.55 6.66 -26.34
N ALA A 424 16.39 6.00 -26.23
CA ALA A 424 15.87 5.48 -24.96
C ALA A 424 14.69 4.53 -25.18
N SER A 425 14.31 3.82 -24.11
CA SER A 425 13.06 3.09 -24.00
C SER A 425 12.16 3.68 -22.92
N THR A 426 10.85 3.52 -23.06
CA THR A 426 9.84 3.96 -22.07
C THR A 426 8.60 3.06 -22.14
N THR A 427 7.85 2.95 -21.04
CA THR A 427 6.52 2.32 -21.01
C THR A 427 5.39 3.35 -21.25
N ALA A 428 5.69 4.64 -21.12
CA ALA A 428 4.75 5.72 -21.37
C ALA A 428 4.58 5.99 -22.87
N THR A 429 3.51 6.69 -23.25
CA THR A 429 3.29 7.14 -24.64
C THR A 429 3.85 8.55 -24.90
N THR A 430 4.85 8.95 -24.12
CA THR A 430 5.54 10.24 -24.20
C THR A 430 6.99 10.09 -23.75
N TYR A 431 7.88 10.92 -24.30
CA TYR A 431 9.27 11.00 -23.90
C TYR A 431 9.84 12.42 -24.12
N ALA A 432 10.55 12.95 -23.12
CA ALA A 432 11.23 14.24 -23.22
C ALA A 432 12.64 14.02 -23.79
N ILE A 433 12.92 14.62 -24.95
CA ILE A 433 14.25 14.59 -25.57
C ILE A 433 14.98 15.87 -25.17
N ILE A 434 16.10 15.72 -24.49
CA ILE A 434 16.95 16.81 -23.99
C ILE A 434 18.39 16.71 -24.52
N GLY A 435 19.15 17.79 -24.37
CA GLY A 435 20.57 17.86 -24.75
C GLY A 435 20.78 18.00 -26.25
N LEU A 436 19.87 18.70 -26.93
CA LEU A 436 19.92 18.97 -28.36
C LEU A 436 20.70 20.25 -28.66
N SER A 437 21.22 20.35 -29.88
CA SER A 437 21.86 21.57 -30.39
C SER A 437 20.81 22.58 -30.82
N THR A 438 21.09 23.87 -30.65
CA THR A 438 20.19 24.96 -31.02
C THR A 438 20.04 25.09 -32.54
N THR A 439 18.89 25.60 -33.01
CA THR A 439 18.59 25.79 -34.45
C THR A 439 18.83 24.56 -35.34
N THR A 440 18.72 23.35 -34.77
CA THR A 440 19.05 22.08 -35.42
C THR A 440 17.80 21.25 -35.63
N THR A 441 17.64 20.68 -36.83
CA THR A 441 16.51 19.81 -37.16
C THR A 441 16.85 18.37 -36.87
N TYR A 442 16.00 17.70 -36.11
CA TYR A 442 16.09 16.29 -35.74
C TYR A 442 14.91 15.51 -36.33
N SER A 443 15.15 14.25 -36.72
CA SER A 443 14.14 13.31 -37.19
C SER A 443 13.83 12.27 -36.11
N ILE A 444 12.57 12.16 -35.69
CA ILE A 444 12.14 11.30 -34.58
C ILE A 444 11.29 10.16 -35.10
N THR A 445 11.61 8.93 -34.68
CA THR A 445 10.78 7.74 -34.90
C THR A 445 10.63 6.94 -33.61
N VAL A 446 9.55 6.16 -33.52
CA VAL A 446 9.22 5.33 -32.35
C VAL A 446 8.75 3.97 -32.84
N LEU A 447 9.19 2.89 -32.19
CA LEU A 447 8.61 1.54 -32.36
C LEU A 447 8.08 1.02 -31.03
N ALA A 448 7.20 0.03 -31.08
CA ALA A 448 6.64 -0.66 -29.93
C ALA A 448 7.23 -2.07 -29.80
N LYS A 449 7.30 -2.59 -28.57
CA LYS A 449 7.74 -3.95 -28.26
C LYS A 449 6.79 -4.64 -27.28
N ASP A 450 6.64 -5.95 -27.43
CA ASP A 450 5.84 -6.82 -26.55
C ASP A 450 6.71 -7.53 -25.49
N ALA A 451 6.09 -8.39 -24.68
CA ALA A 451 6.74 -9.16 -23.63
C ALA A 451 7.75 -10.20 -24.15
N ASP A 452 7.59 -10.64 -25.41
CA ASP A 452 8.43 -11.64 -26.08
C ASP A 452 9.52 -10.99 -26.97
N ASP A 453 9.71 -9.66 -26.86
CA ASP A 453 10.64 -8.82 -27.65
C ASP A 453 10.36 -8.79 -29.16
N ASN A 454 9.13 -9.10 -29.59
CA ASN A 454 8.67 -8.79 -30.94
C ASN A 454 8.53 -7.28 -31.09
N LYS A 455 9.14 -6.73 -32.15
CA LYS A 455 9.23 -5.29 -32.39
C LYS A 455 8.43 -4.89 -33.62
N SER A 456 7.60 -3.86 -33.46
CA SER A 456 6.93 -3.25 -34.59
C SER A 456 7.93 -2.54 -35.51
N ALA A 457 7.52 -2.21 -36.73
CA ALA A 457 8.29 -1.27 -37.53
C ALA A 457 8.34 0.11 -36.85
N GLN A 458 9.36 0.90 -37.15
CA GLN A 458 9.41 2.30 -36.73
C GLN A 458 8.25 3.08 -37.35
N SER A 459 7.72 4.04 -36.59
CA SER A 459 6.72 5.00 -37.05
C SER A 459 7.24 5.84 -38.22
N THR A 460 6.32 6.52 -38.91
CA THR A 460 6.71 7.57 -39.87
C THR A 460 7.47 8.67 -39.14
N ALA A 461 8.63 9.07 -39.69
CA ALA A 461 9.46 10.10 -39.10
C ALA A 461 8.72 11.44 -39.00
N VAL A 462 8.86 12.09 -37.84
CA VAL A 462 8.39 13.46 -37.59
C VAL A 462 9.61 14.30 -37.27
N ASN A 463 9.73 15.46 -37.92
CA ASN A 463 10.85 16.36 -37.72
C ASN A 463 10.50 17.47 -36.72
N ALA A 464 11.46 17.86 -35.90
CA ALA A 464 11.41 19.09 -35.12
C ALA A 464 12.72 19.86 -35.23
N THR A 465 12.61 21.18 -35.31
CA THR A 465 13.75 22.09 -35.31
C THR A 465 13.77 22.82 -33.99
N THR A 466 14.85 22.66 -33.21
CA THR A 466 15.05 23.44 -31.98
C THR A 466 15.09 24.93 -32.29
N THR A 467 14.67 25.76 -31.33
CA THR A 467 14.63 27.21 -31.52
C THR A 467 16.04 27.82 -31.39
N ASP A 468 16.14 29.13 -31.61
CA ASP A 468 17.34 29.92 -31.35
C ASP A 468 17.41 30.46 -29.91
N GLY A 469 16.40 30.16 -29.07
CA GLY A 469 16.30 30.66 -27.69
C GLY A 469 16.12 32.18 -27.59
N ALA A 470 15.80 32.89 -28.68
CA ALA A 470 15.78 34.36 -28.67
C ALA A 470 14.51 34.97 -28.07
N SER A 471 13.41 34.22 -28.01
CA SER A 471 12.10 34.72 -27.58
C SER A 471 11.63 34.04 -26.29
N GLY A 472 11.89 34.63 -25.12
CA GLY A 472 11.23 34.19 -23.88
C GLY A 472 11.97 34.36 -22.55
N GLY A 473 13.23 34.80 -22.55
CA GLY A 473 13.98 35.02 -21.32
C GLY A 473 13.52 36.26 -20.54
N ALA A 474 13.37 36.14 -19.22
CA ALA A 474 13.13 37.28 -18.34
C ALA A 474 14.41 38.08 -18.07
N ALA A 475 15.59 37.45 -18.21
CA ALA A 475 16.89 38.06 -17.95
C ALA A 475 17.73 38.28 -19.22
N SER A 476 18.61 39.27 -19.17
CA SER A 476 19.63 39.48 -20.20
C SER A 476 20.88 38.63 -19.98
N GLU A 477 21.09 38.10 -18.78
CA GLU A 477 22.31 37.43 -18.35
C GLU A 477 22.06 36.52 -17.12
N LEU A 478 23.01 35.62 -16.81
CA LEU A 478 23.04 34.83 -15.57
C LEU A 478 23.18 35.72 -14.32
N PHE A 479 22.62 35.27 -13.19
CA PHE A 479 22.77 35.97 -11.90
C PHE A 479 22.63 35.01 -10.71
N ILE A 480 23.11 35.45 -9.55
CA ILE A 480 23.16 34.68 -8.31
C ILE A 480 21.77 34.67 -7.66
N THR A 481 21.28 33.47 -7.32
CA THR A 481 19.95 33.26 -6.75
C THR A 481 19.93 32.70 -5.35
N GLU A 482 21.00 32.05 -4.90
CA GLU A 482 21.09 31.57 -3.53
C GLU A 482 22.53 31.64 -3.02
N TYR A 483 22.66 32.11 -1.79
CA TYR A 483 23.89 32.13 -1.01
C TYR A 483 23.63 31.33 0.26
N VAL A 484 24.50 30.37 0.54
CA VAL A 484 24.38 29.48 1.69
C VAL A 484 25.62 29.62 2.56
N GLU A 485 25.44 30.01 3.83
CA GLU A 485 26.46 29.93 4.88
C GLU A 485 25.87 29.23 6.11
N GLY A 486 26.36 28.02 6.42
CA GLY A 486 25.97 27.27 7.62
C GLY A 486 26.77 27.65 8.87
N ASP A 487 26.24 27.29 10.05
CA ASP A 487 26.83 27.62 11.37
C ASP A 487 28.29 27.16 11.50
N GLY A 488 29.23 28.11 11.49
CA GLY A 488 30.64 27.87 11.85
C GLY A 488 31.34 26.75 11.06
N GLY A 489 30.81 26.36 9.91
CA GLY A 489 31.15 25.13 9.20
C GLY A 489 31.53 25.33 7.74
N THR A 490 31.62 24.21 7.02
CA THR A 490 32.03 24.15 5.60
C THR A 490 30.84 24.16 4.63
N ASN A 491 29.61 24.03 5.14
CA ASN A 491 28.36 24.06 4.36
C ASN A 491 28.16 25.43 3.69
N LYS A 492 28.71 25.57 2.48
CA LYS A 492 28.72 26.79 1.69
C LYS A 492 28.44 26.51 0.23
N ALA A 493 27.58 27.32 -0.37
CA ALA A 493 27.23 27.21 -1.78
C ALA A 493 26.76 28.54 -2.37
N ILE A 494 26.92 28.66 -3.68
CA ILE A 494 26.37 29.73 -4.52
C ILE A 494 25.56 29.09 -5.64
N GLU A 495 24.31 29.51 -5.81
CA GLU A 495 23.45 29.12 -6.92
C GLU A 495 23.36 30.25 -7.95
N ILE A 496 23.40 29.90 -9.23
CA ILE A 496 23.29 30.82 -10.37
C ILE A 496 22.16 30.33 -11.28
N VAL A 497 21.23 31.20 -11.67
CA VAL A 497 20.11 30.83 -12.56
C VAL A 497 20.36 31.28 -14.00
N ASN A 498 19.82 30.52 -14.96
CA ASN A 498 19.66 30.97 -16.34
C ASN A 498 18.21 31.31 -16.68
N LEU A 499 17.86 32.59 -16.67
CA LEU A 499 16.56 33.09 -17.14
C LEU A 499 16.62 33.77 -18.52
N THR A 500 17.66 33.54 -19.30
CA THR A 500 17.90 34.26 -20.57
C THR A 500 17.07 33.76 -21.77
N GLY A 501 16.31 32.68 -21.58
CA GLY A 501 15.48 32.08 -22.64
C GLY A 501 16.27 31.26 -23.66
N ARG A 502 17.61 31.27 -23.56
CA ARG A 502 18.54 30.43 -24.32
C ARG A 502 19.50 29.69 -23.40
N THR A 503 20.05 28.59 -23.87
CA THR A 503 21.11 27.83 -23.22
C THR A 503 22.36 28.69 -23.19
N VAL A 504 22.91 28.93 -22.00
CA VAL A 504 24.10 29.76 -21.81
C VAL A 504 25.32 28.86 -21.65
N ASN A 505 26.35 29.09 -22.47
CA ASN A 505 27.65 28.45 -22.33
C ASN A 505 28.45 29.13 -21.21
N LEU A 506 28.98 28.35 -20.26
CA LEU A 506 29.69 28.87 -19.08
C LEU A 506 31.11 29.38 -19.37
N SER A 507 31.62 29.25 -20.59
CA SER A 507 32.94 29.77 -20.97
C SER A 507 33.01 31.28 -20.73
N GLY A 508 34.05 31.72 -20.02
CA GLY A 508 34.26 33.13 -19.66
C GLY A 508 33.48 33.62 -18.44
N TYR A 509 32.60 32.80 -17.86
CA TYR A 509 31.99 33.09 -16.56
C TYR A 509 32.91 32.66 -15.42
N VAL A 510 33.11 33.55 -14.45
CA VAL A 510 33.91 33.27 -13.26
C VAL A 510 33.25 33.82 -12.00
N LEU A 511 33.41 33.12 -10.87
CA LEU A 511 33.12 33.66 -9.55
C LEU A 511 34.42 34.20 -8.91
N LYS A 512 34.31 35.34 -8.23
CA LYS A 512 35.40 35.96 -7.47
C LYS A 512 34.93 36.31 -6.07
N LEU A 513 35.78 36.13 -5.08
CA LEU A 513 35.56 36.50 -3.68
C LEU A 513 36.38 37.76 -3.35
N GLU A 514 35.83 38.68 -2.56
CA GLU A 514 36.59 39.70 -1.85
C GLU A 514 36.48 39.43 -0.36
N ARG A 515 37.62 39.53 0.35
CA ARG A 515 37.69 39.15 1.77
C ARG A 515 37.72 40.36 2.69
N ASN A 516 36.82 40.40 3.66
CA ASN A 516 36.84 41.32 4.79
C ASN A 516 37.06 42.80 4.39
N GLY A 517 36.46 43.25 3.28
CA GLY A 517 36.60 44.63 2.80
C GLY A 517 37.99 44.98 2.21
N ALA A 518 38.80 43.99 1.82
CA ALA A 518 40.15 44.19 1.29
C ALA A 518 40.22 45.01 -0.02
N SER A 519 39.09 45.29 -0.68
CA SER A 519 39.01 46.03 -1.95
C SER A 519 39.85 45.39 -3.07
N VAL A 520 40.01 44.07 -3.04
CA VAL A 520 40.72 43.29 -4.05
C VAL A 520 40.05 41.94 -4.23
N TRP A 521 39.84 41.53 -5.49
CA TRP A 521 39.30 40.22 -5.83
C TRP A 521 40.37 39.13 -5.71
N THR A 522 39.95 37.97 -5.20
CA THR A 522 40.73 36.73 -5.17
C THR A 522 40.89 36.10 -6.55
N THR A 523 41.65 35.01 -6.62
CA THR A 523 41.80 34.20 -7.84
C THR A 523 40.42 33.74 -8.34
N PRO A 524 40.07 33.99 -9.62
CA PRO A 524 38.75 33.61 -10.13
C PRO A 524 38.58 32.08 -10.25
N LEU A 525 37.38 31.59 -9.96
CA LEU A 525 36.95 30.24 -10.29
C LEU A 525 36.18 30.26 -11.60
N ALA A 526 36.70 29.61 -12.63
CA ALA A 526 36.01 29.42 -13.91
C ALA A 526 34.85 28.42 -13.76
N LEU A 527 33.64 28.85 -14.10
CA LEU A 527 32.44 28.01 -13.93
C LEU A 527 32.40 26.82 -14.90
N ASN A 528 33.10 26.93 -16.02
CA ASN A 528 33.22 25.86 -17.02
C ASN A 528 34.37 24.86 -16.74
N SER A 529 34.96 24.90 -15.54
CA SER A 529 36.06 24.00 -15.14
C SER A 529 35.60 22.57 -14.81
N GLY A 530 34.29 22.36 -14.59
CA GLY A 530 33.68 21.06 -14.31
C GLY A 530 33.19 20.32 -15.55
N THR A 531 32.33 19.31 -15.33
CA THR A 531 31.70 18.51 -16.40
C THR A 531 30.51 19.22 -17.03
N VAL A 532 29.82 20.08 -16.28
CA VAL A 532 28.73 20.93 -16.77
C VAL A 532 29.33 22.16 -17.45
N GLN A 533 28.96 22.37 -18.72
CA GLN A 533 29.55 23.40 -19.59
C GLN A 533 28.53 24.47 -20.01
N SER A 534 27.26 24.27 -19.69
CA SER A 534 26.16 25.16 -20.06
C SER A 534 24.96 24.98 -19.13
N ILE A 535 24.15 26.03 -18.98
CA ILE A 535 22.89 26.01 -18.22
C ILE A 535 21.74 26.19 -19.22
N VAL A 536 20.73 25.33 -19.21
CA VAL A 536 19.53 25.48 -20.07
C VAL A 536 18.55 26.51 -19.47
N PRO A 537 17.63 27.10 -20.25
CA PRO A 537 16.68 28.07 -19.72
C PRO A 537 15.82 27.53 -18.56
N GLY A 538 15.70 28.31 -17.49
CA GLY A 538 14.93 27.97 -16.30
C GLY A 538 15.65 27.07 -15.30
N ASP A 539 16.85 26.59 -15.63
CA ASP A 539 17.68 25.76 -14.77
C ASP A 539 18.68 26.60 -13.96
N VAL A 540 19.26 25.98 -12.93
CA VAL A 540 20.26 26.59 -12.06
C VAL A 540 21.61 25.86 -12.16
N PHE A 541 22.66 26.48 -11.63
CA PHE A 541 23.99 25.93 -11.50
C PHE A 541 24.54 26.21 -10.12
N VAL A 542 24.89 25.16 -9.39
CA VAL A 542 25.31 25.26 -7.99
C VAL A 542 26.80 24.99 -7.85
N VAL A 543 27.52 25.95 -7.26
CA VAL A 543 28.92 25.81 -6.86
C VAL A 543 28.98 25.55 -5.36
N GLY A 544 29.49 24.39 -4.97
CA GLY A 544 29.58 23.96 -3.56
C GLY A 544 31.01 23.88 -3.05
N ASN A 545 31.22 24.14 -1.76
CA ASN A 545 32.48 23.89 -1.09
C ASN A 545 32.78 22.39 -1.00
N GLY A 546 34.04 22.01 -1.24
CA GLY A 546 34.49 20.61 -1.23
C GLY A 546 34.34 19.88 0.09
N ASP A 547 34.21 20.60 1.19
CA ASP A 547 34.02 20.02 2.53
C ASP A 547 32.54 20.07 2.99
N ASN A 548 31.59 20.37 2.10
CA ASN A 548 30.16 20.35 2.42
C ASN A 548 29.76 18.99 3.01
N SER A 549 29.07 19.02 4.15
CA SER A 549 28.59 17.83 4.88
C SER A 549 27.09 17.56 4.65
N ALA A 550 26.32 18.60 4.32
CA ALA A 550 24.90 18.47 3.99
C ALA A 550 24.71 17.74 2.63
N PRO A 551 23.86 16.70 2.55
CA PRO A 551 23.66 15.94 1.32
C PRO A 551 23.20 16.80 0.12
N GLU A 552 22.37 17.81 0.35
CA GLU A 552 21.85 18.72 -0.68
C GLU A 552 22.98 19.55 -1.31
N LEU A 553 23.99 19.90 -0.51
CA LEU A 553 25.15 20.69 -0.94
C LEU A 553 26.32 19.81 -1.44
N GLN A 554 26.03 18.59 -1.88
CA GLN A 554 27.00 17.67 -2.51
C GLN A 554 26.53 17.29 -3.93
N PRO A 555 27.38 16.68 -4.76
CA PRO A 555 26.98 16.25 -6.10
C PRO A 555 25.91 15.16 -6.11
N ASN A 556 25.04 15.20 -7.13
CA ASN A 556 24.09 14.12 -7.38
C ASN A 556 24.81 12.82 -7.76
N SER A 557 24.47 11.72 -7.11
CA SER A 557 25.01 10.40 -7.45
C SER A 557 24.05 9.28 -7.02
N ALA A 558 24.33 8.04 -7.43
CA ALA A 558 23.57 6.88 -6.96
C ALA A 558 23.59 6.73 -5.41
N ALA A 559 24.62 7.25 -4.74
CA ALA A 559 24.74 7.25 -3.28
C ALA A 559 24.11 8.51 -2.63
N ASN A 560 23.88 9.58 -3.39
CA ASN A 560 23.29 10.83 -2.94
C ASN A 560 22.32 11.40 -3.99
N PRO A 561 21.08 10.89 -4.08
CA PRO A 561 20.11 11.31 -5.09
C PRO A 561 19.55 12.72 -4.85
N THR A 562 19.78 13.30 -3.67
CA THR A 562 19.31 14.64 -3.29
C THR A 562 20.34 15.74 -3.55
N GLY A 563 21.58 15.38 -3.93
CA GLY A 563 22.65 16.34 -4.20
C GLY A 563 22.35 17.26 -5.37
N GLN A 564 22.67 18.55 -5.22
CA GLN A 564 22.40 19.63 -6.19
C GLN A 564 23.67 20.30 -6.73
N VAL A 565 24.86 19.94 -6.26
CA VAL A 565 26.10 20.64 -6.67
C VAL A 565 26.60 20.18 -8.04
N ASP A 566 26.71 21.12 -8.98
CA ASP A 566 27.25 20.92 -10.32
C ASP A 566 28.77 21.08 -10.38
N LEU A 567 29.32 21.99 -9.57
CA LEU A 567 30.76 22.26 -9.48
C LEU A 567 31.21 22.27 -8.02
N VAL A 568 32.01 21.26 -7.66
CA VAL A 568 32.66 21.19 -6.35
C VAL A 568 33.97 21.95 -6.41
N GLN A 569 34.14 22.92 -5.52
CA GLN A 569 35.41 23.62 -5.34
C GLN A 569 36.19 22.99 -4.18
N PRO A 570 37.27 22.23 -4.44
CA PRO A 570 38.01 21.52 -3.39
C PRO A 570 38.48 22.48 -2.29
N ASN A 571 38.42 22.07 -1.03
CA ASN A 571 38.97 22.84 0.08
C ASN A 571 40.42 22.41 0.37
N ILE A 572 41.35 22.85 -0.48
CA ILE A 572 42.78 22.52 -0.39
C ILE A 572 43.63 23.76 -0.59
N GLN A 573 44.92 23.69 -0.29
CA GLN A 573 45.84 24.84 -0.41
C GLN A 573 45.88 25.42 -1.83
N ASP A 574 45.82 24.58 -2.86
CA ASP A 574 45.90 25.01 -4.27
C ASP A 574 44.70 25.86 -4.73
N THR A 575 43.55 25.69 -4.08
CA THR A 575 42.32 26.48 -4.30
C THR A 575 42.15 27.57 -3.26
N ALA A 576 43.22 27.90 -2.52
CA ALA A 576 43.20 28.81 -1.39
C ALA A 576 42.10 28.46 -0.35
N TYR A 577 42.00 27.16 -0.03
CA TYR A 577 41.05 26.59 0.93
C TYR A 577 39.58 26.78 0.50
N GLY A 578 39.29 26.57 -0.80
CA GLY A 578 37.93 26.57 -1.33
C GLY A 578 37.43 27.92 -1.86
N GLN A 579 38.31 28.87 -2.20
CA GLN A 579 37.90 30.13 -2.84
C GLN A 579 37.21 29.87 -4.19
N PRO A 580 36.14 30.60 -4.54
CA PRO A 580 35.51 31.69 -3.81
C PRO A 580 34.40 31.26 -2.83
N VAL A 581 34.07 29.97 -2.74
CA VAL A 581 32.96 29.43 -1.90
C VAL A 581 33.41 29.09 -0.47
N ASN A 582 34.42 29.79 0.03
CA ASN A 582 34.87 29.75 1.42
C ASN A 582 34.66 31.10 2.13
N PHE A 583 33.75 31.92 1.60
CA PHE A 583 33.29 33.18 2.16
C PHE A 583 32.77 33.04 3.61
N ASN A 584 32.66 34.17 4.29
CA ASN A 584 31.93 34.33 5.54
C ASN A 584 31.12 35.64 5.49
N GLY A 585 30.27 35.88 6.50
CA GLY A 585 29.19 36.89 6.44
C GLY A 585 29.51 38.35 6.10
N ASP A 586 30.78 38.76 6.00
CA ASP A 586 31.24 40.07 5.54
C ASP A 586 31.96 40.07 4.19
N ASP A 587 32.20 38.89 3.60
CA ASP A 587 32.88 38.73 2.31
C ASP A 587 31.92 38.95 1.13
N ALA A 588 32.35 39.70 0.10
CA ALA A 588 31.56 39.87 -1.11
C ALA A 588 31.88 38.80 -2.16
N VAL A 589 30.85 38.20 -2.78
CA VAL A 589 30.99 37.24 -3.87
C VAL A 589 30.38 37.81 -5.14
N ALA A 590 31.12 37.78 -6.23
CA ALA A 590 30.73 38.40 -7.49
C ALA A 590 30.86 37.46 -8.67
N LEU A 591 29.87 37.52 -9.56
CA LEU A 591 29.84 36.83 -10.83
C LEU A 591 30.34 37.78 -11.93
N PHE A 592 31.27 37.30 -12.75
CA PHE A 592 31.84 38.03 -13.87
C PHE A 592 31.66 37.27 -15.19
N LYS A 593 31.54 38.00 -16.29
CA LYS A 593 31.61 37.48 -17.66
C LYS A 593 32.68 38.24 -18.43
N ASP A 594 33.71 37.54 -18.91
CA ASP A 594 34.82 38.10 -19.68
C ASP A 594 35.44 39.35 -18.99
N ASP A 595 35.70 39.22 -17.68
CA ASP A 595 36.19 40.25 -16.76
C ASP A 595 35.26 41.45 -16.48
N VAL A 596 34.03 41.43 -16.98
CA VAL A 596 32.97 42.40 -16.62
C VAL A 596 32.16 41.88 -15.44
N LEU A 597 32.01 42.69 -14.38
CA LEU A 597 31.13 42.36 -13.25
C LEU A 597 29.67 42.33 -13.74
N ILE A 598 28.99 41.21 -13.52
CA ILE A 598 27.59 41.05 -13.90
C ILE A 598 26.66 41.06 -12.69
N ASP A 599 26.95 40.31 -11.62
CA ASP A 599 26.12 40.26 -10.41
C ASP A 599 26.96 40.16 -9.14
N ILE A 600 26.44 40.62 -8.01
CA ILE A 600 27.16 40.60 -6.72
C ILE A 600 26.23 40.33 -5.54
N ILE A 601 26.76 39.60 -4.56
CA ILE A 601 26.23 39.52 -3.21
C ILE A 601 27.26 40.06 -2.22
N GLY A 602 26.84 40.98 -1.34
CA GLY A 602 27.73 41.76 -0.48
C GLY A 602 28.23 43.07 -1.11
N VAL A 603 28.90 43.90 -0.31
CA VAL A 603 29.39 45.22 -0.73
C VAL A 603 30.91 45.21 -0.86
N PHE A 604 31.42 45.37 -2.08
CA PHE A 604 32.86 45.41 -2.33
C PHE A 604 33.56 46.53 -1.51
N GLY A 605 34.64 46.19 -0.81
CA GLY A 605 35.38 47.12 0.05
C GLY A 605 34.73 47.40 1.40
N SER A 606 33.67 46.67 1.76
CA SER A 606 33.02 46.75 3.08
C SER A 606 33.43 45.58 3.96
N SER A 607 33.67 45.83 5.25
CA SER A 607 33.89 44.79 6.26
C SER A 607 32.67 44.64 7.19
N ALA A 608 31.48 45.02 6.73
CA ALA A 608 30.25 44.95 7.51
C ALA A 608 29.54 43.64 7.25
N ASN A 609 29.21 42.90 8.32
CA ASN A 609 28.45 41.65 8.22
C ASN A 609 27.06 41.92 7.62
N PHE A 610 26.75 41.23 6.53
CA PHE A 610 25.44 41.28 5.86
C PHE A 610 24.78 39.90 5.78
N ALA A 611 25.54 38.80 5.89
CA ALA A 611 25.05 37.44 5.70
C ALA A 611 25.77 36.38 6.55
N GLU A 612 26.11 36.69 7.81
CA GLU A 612 26.73 35.70 8.70
C GLU A 612 25.73 34.61 9.10
N ASN A 613 26.12 33.34 8.93
CA ASN A 613 25.31 32.16 9.31
C ASN A 613 23.85 32.26 8.82
N VAL A 614 23.67 32.47 7.51
CA VAL A 614 22.36 32.67 6.90
C VAL A 614 22.29 31.99 5.54
N THR A 615 21.08 31.67 5.10
CA THR A 615 20.81 31.44 3.67
C THR A 615 20.08 32.64 3.11
N LEU A 616 20.62 33.25 2.06
CA LEU A 616 19.95 34.31 1.31
C LEU A 616 19.43 33.74 -0.01
N ARG A 617 18.15 33.93 -0.28
CA ARG A 617 17.52 33.56 -1.55
C ARG A 617 17.02 34.80 -2.27
N ARG A 618 17.37 34.95 -3.54
CA ARG A 618 16.92 36.07 -4.37
C ARG A 618 15.40 35.94 -4.56
N ASN A 619 14.70 37.06 -4.41
CA ASN A 619 13.25 37.11 -4.58
C ASN A 619 12.88 36.74 -6.02
N GLY A 620 11.78 35.99 -6.20
CA GLY A 620 11.42 35.46 -7.53
C GLY A 620 10.96 36.53 -8.54
N ASP A 621 10.75 37.77 -8.13
CA ASP A 621 10.51 38.93 -9.01
C ASP A 621 11.78 39.57 -9.56
N ILE A 622 12.95 39.12 -9.10
CA ILE A 622 14.21 39.50 -9.71
C ILE A 622 14.43 38.69 -10.99
N SER A 623 14.70 39.42 -12.06
CA SER A 623 14.84 38.87 -13.42
C SER A 623 16.05 39.44 -14.14
N ALA A 624 16.95 40.11 -13.43
CA ALA A 624 18.16 40.66 -14.01
C ALA A 624 19.28 40.63 -12.97
N PRO A 625 20.54 40.49 -13.41
CA PRO A 625 21.67 40.66 -12.51
C PRO A 625 21.73 42.09 -11.96
N ASN A 626 22.28 42.26 -10.76
CA ASN A 626 22.55 43.57 -10.18
C ASN A 626 24.00 43.65 -9.66
N THR A 627 24.75 44.62 -10.19
CA THR A 627 26.13 44.89 -9.75
C THR A 627 26.19 45.70 -8.45
N THR A 628 25.06 46.06 -7.86
CA THR A 628 24.93 46.76 -6.57
C THR A 628 24.08 45.92 -5.64
N PHE A 629 24.67 45.42 -4.55
CA PHE A 629 23.95 44.57 -3.60
C PHE A 629 22.85 45.34 -2.86
N ASP A 630 21.61 44.85 -2.96
CA ASP A 630 20.43 45.36 -2.24
C ASP A 630 19.77 44.23 -1.44
N LEU A 631 20.20 44.07 -0.19
CA LEU A 631 19.68 43.04 0.71
C LEU A 631 18.17 43.16 0.95
N GLN A 632 17.61 44.37 1.00
CA GLN A 632 16.20 44.57 1.36
C GLN A 632 15.27 44.46 0.14
N GLY A 633 15.72 44.92 -1.02
CA GLY A 633 14.93 44.89 -2.24
C GLY A 633 14.91 43.52 -2.92
N GLU A 634 16.00 42.75 -2.78
CA GLU A 634 16.23 41.62 -3.69
C GLU A 634 16.38 40.26 -3.01
N TRP A 635 16.58 40.21 -1.69
CA TRP A 635 16.92 38.98 -1.00
C TRP A 635 15.98 38.73 0.18
N THR A 636 15.62 37.46 0.37
CA THR A 636 14.97 36.96 1.58
C THR A 636 15.97 36.15 2.38
N ALA A 637 16.09 36.46 3.67
CA ALA A 637 16.95 35.74 4.59
C ALA A 637 16.22 34.59 5.29
N PHE A 638 16.86 33.44 5.33
CA PHE A 638 16.45 32.23 6.03
C PHE A 638 17.49 31.84 7.08
N PRO A 639 17.10 31.12 8.15
CA PRO A 639 18.07 30.60 9.11
C PRO A 639 19.19 29.80 8.45
N GLU A 640 20.36 29.76 9.07
CA GLU A 640 21.42 28.83 8.71
C GLU A 640 20.92 27.40 8.49
N ASN A 641 21.62 26.66 7.62
CA ASN A 641 21.29 25.30 7.25
C ASN A 641 19.90 25.10 6.61
N THR A 642 19.37 26.14 5.96
CA THR A 642 18.14 26.04 5.14
C THR A 642 18.53 25.76 3.69
N PHE A 643 18.32 24.54 3.21
CA PHE A 643 18.73 24.11 1.85
C PHE A 643 17.54 23.72 0.96
N ASP A 644 16.31 24.03 1.38
CA ASP A 644 15.09 23.58 0.71
C ASP A 644 14.83 24.24 -0.67
N GLY A 645 15.61 25.25 -1.04
CA GLY A 645 15.54 25.92 -2.34
C GLY A 645 16.66 25.56 -3.30
N ILE A 646 17.79 25.06 -2.81
CA ILE A 646 18.98 24.84 -3.63
C ILE A 646 18.68 23.83 -4.75
N GLY A 647 19.18 24.09 -5.95
CA GLY A 647 18.84 23.32 -7.15
C GLY A 647 17.54 23.77 -7.81
N SER A 648 16.95 24.90 -7.39
CA SER A 648 15.75 25.45 -8.03
C SER A 648 15.58 26.95 -7.80
N HIS A 649 15.17 27.68 -8.85
CA HIS A 649 14.78 29.07 -8.72
C HIS A 649 13.42 29.34 -9.38
N THR A 650 12.59 30.16 -8.73
CA THR A 650 11.28 30.55 -9.27
C THR A 650 11.36 31.98 -9.78
N SER A 651 11.10 32.20 -11.08
CA SER A 651 10.98 33.55 -11.66
C SER A 651 9.53 33.88 -11.97
N THR A 652 9.12 35.07 -11.59
CA THR A 652 7.75 35.56 -11.69
C THR A 652 7.52 36.54 -12.84
N LEU A 653 8.51 36.75 -13.73
CA LEU A 653 8.42 37.68 -14.87
C LEU A 653 7.94 37.06 -16.20
N SER A 654 7.58 35.77 -16.22
CA SER A 654 6.61 35.32 -17.22
C SER A 654 5.25 35.90 -16.86
N THR A 655 4.38 36.28 -17.80
CA THR A 655 3.07 36.91 -17.56
C THR A 655 2.03 36.01 -16.85
N GLN A 656 2.41 35.37 -15.76
CA GLN A 656 1.61 34.61 -14.82
C GLN A 656 1.80 35.26 -13.44
N ASN A 657 1.10 36.39 -13.25
CA ASN A 657 1.10 37.24 -12.06
C ASN A 657 1.11 36.48 -10.71
N ILE A 658 1.92 37.00 -9.80
CA ILE A 658 2.34 36.54 -8.45
C ILE A 658 1.22 36.50 -7.40
N ILE A 659 -0.05 36.66 -7.77
CA ILE A 659 -1.13 36.71 -6.75
C ILE A 659 -1.64 35.30 -6.40
N PHE A 660 -1.00 34.23 -6.88
CA PHE A 660 -1.49 32.85 -6.70
C PHE A 660 -0.50 31.82 -6.14
N GLU A 661 0.59 32.24 -5.50
CA GLU A 661 1.52 31.31 -4.81
C GLU A 661 0.98 30.78 -3.47
N SER A 662 -0.09 31.38 -2.95
CA SER A 662 -0.68 30.95 -1.67
C SER A 662 -1.58 29.71 -1.79
N PHE A 663 -1.84 29.21 -3.00
CA PHE A 663 -2.75 28.09 -3.22
C PHE A 663 -2.02 26.73 -3.10
N LYS A 664 -2.02 26.15 -1.89
CA LYS A 664 -1.51 24.79 -1.65
C LYS A 664 -2.67 23.80 -1.65
N MET A 665 -2.52 22.66 -2.32
CA MET A 665 -3.48 21.54 -2.29
C MET A 665 -2.80 20.30 -1.72
N PHE A 666 -3.40 19.70 -0.70
CA PHE A 666 -2.84 18.51 -0.03
C PHE A 666 -3.94 17.61 0.57
N PRO A 667 -3.71 16.29 0.70
CA PRO A 667 -2.62 15.57 0.06
C PRO A 667 -2.84 15.48 -1.47
N ASN A 668 -1.74 15.48 -2.22
CA ASN A 668 -1.77 15.23 -3.66
C ASN A 668 -0.43 14.58 -4.08
N PRO A 669 -0.40 13.27 -4.39
CA PRO A 669 -1.54 12.35 -4.57
C PRO A 669 -2.38 12.12 -3.30
N THR A 670 -3.65 11.74 -3.47
CA THR A 670 -4.56 11.39 -2.36
C THR A 670 -5.14 9.98 -2.53
N ASN A 671 -5.13 9.21 -1.45
CA ASN A 671 -5.87 7.94 -1.32
C ASN A 671 -7.23 8.15 -0.60
N GLY A 672 -7.51 9.38 -0.18
CA GLY A 672 -8.67 9.73 0.64
C GLY A 672 -9.82 10.33 -0.16
N ASN A 673 -10.94 10.55 0.53
CA ASN A 673 -12.14 11.16 -0.04
C ASN A 673 -12.14 12.69 0.06
N ARG A 674 -11.07 13.32 0.55
CA ARG A 674 -10.97 14.77 0.69
C ARG A 674 -9.61 15.28 0.27
N ILE A 675 -9.62 16.51 -0.24
CA ILE A 675 -8.46 17.34 -0.50
C ILE A 675 -8.62 18.67 0.22
N TYR A 676 -7.54 19.14 0.82
CA TYR A 676 -7.46 20.37 1.59
C TYR A 676 -6.69 21.42 0.83
N PHE A 677 -7.01 22.67 1.14
CA PHE A 677 -6.45 23.84 0.49
C PHE A 677 -5.92 24.81 1.53
N SER A 678 -4.75 25.38 1.28
CA SER A 678 -4.35 26.64 1.91
C SER A 678 -4.62 27.73 0.89
N VAL A 679 -5.36 28.78 1.26
CA VAL A 679 -5.70 29.91 0.37
C VAL A 679 -5.59 31.23 1.12
N THR A 680 -5.10 32.29 0.47
CA THR A 680 -5.09 33.65 1.07
C THR A 680 -6.29 34.50 0.66
N GLU A 681 -6.92 34.21 -0.48
CA GLU A 681 -8.16 34.80 -0.96
C GLU A 681 -9.17 33.67 -1.30
N ASP A 682 -10.46 34.00 -1.31
CA ASP A 682 -11.52 33.04 -1.68
C ASP A 682 -11.37 32.63 -3.15
N ALA A 683 -11.56 31.35 -3.44
CA ALA A 683 -11.39 30.80 -4.78
C ALA A 683 -12.49 29.80 -5.15
N THR A 684 -12.95 29.87 -6.40
CA THR A 684 -13.79 28.85 -7.03
C THR A 684 -12.92 27.80 -7.69
N ILE A 685 -13.07 26.55 -7.30
CA ILE A 685 -12.38 25.40 -7.88
C ILE A 685 -13.35 24.65 -8.78
N LYS A 686 -12.96 24.45 -10.04
CA LYS A 686 -13.62 23.58 -11.00
C LYS A 686 -12.73 22.38 -11.28
N ILE A 687 -13.24 21.17 -11.10
CA ILE A 687 -12.47 19.95 -11.27
C ILE A 687 -12.93 19.23 -12.52
N TYR A 688 -12.01 18.95 -13.44
CA TYR A 688 -12.25 18.26 -14.71
C TYR A 688 -11.56 16.89 -14.69
N ASN A 689 -12.13 15.89 -15.34
CA ASN A 689 -11.42 14.64 -15.61
C ASN A 689 -10.44 14.81 -16.79
N VAL A 690 -9.60 13.80 -17.08
CA VAL A 690 -8.63 13.85 -18.18
C VAL A 690 -9.23 14.08 -19.58
N LEU A 691 -10.53 13.84 -19.76
CA LEU A 691 -11.25 14.10 -21.00
C LEU A 691 -11.79 15.54 -21.09
N GLY A 692 -11.50 16.40 -20.11
CA GLY A 692 -11.96 17.79 -20.05
C GLY A 692 -13.41 17.95 -19.59
N LYS A 693 -14.08 16.88 -19.11
CA LYS A 693 -15.45 16.97 -18.56
C LYS A 693 -15.40 17.53 -17.14
N LEU A 694 -16.18 18.58 -16.87
CA LEU A 694 -16.36 19.13 -15.53
C LEU A 694 -17.06 18.12 -14.61
N VAL A 695 -16.40 17.75 -13.51
CA VAL A 695 -16.84 16.75 -12.52
C VAL A 695 -17.41 17.43 -11.28
N GLN A 696 -16.80 18.51 -10.81
CA GLN A 696 -17.25 19.23 -9.60
C GLN A 696 -16.89 20.70 -9.66
N THR A 697 -17.68 21.54 -8.99
CA THR A 697 -17.34 22.93 -8.69
C THR A 697 -17.50 23.19 -7.19
N SER A 698 -16.59 23.93 -6.57
CA SER A 698 -16.62 24.21 -5.13
C SER A 698 -15.94 25.54 -4.82
N GLU A 699 -16.48 26.28 -3.86
CA GLU A 699 -15.81 27.45 -3.30
C GLU A 699 -14.95 27.05 -2.11
N VAL A 700 -13.73 27.59 -2.09
CA VAL A 700 -12.73 27.41 -1.04
C VAL A 700 -12.40 28.77 -0.45
N THR A 701 -12.51 28.87 0.87
CA THR A 701 -12.24 30.08 1.66
C THR A 701 -11.33 29.73 2.83
N LYS A 702 -10.88 30.72 3.60
CA LYS A 702 -10.10 30.47 4.85
C LYS A 702 -10.85 29.59 5.86
N SER A 703 -12.18 29.61 5.87
CA SER A 703 -13.02 28.82 6.78
C SER A 703 -13.59 27.54 6.15
N LYS A 704 -13.56 27.43 4.81
CA LYS A 704 -14.02 26.28 4.05
C LYS A 704 -12.90 25.79 3.13
N ASN A 705 -11.95 25.09 3.73
CA ASN A 705 -10.66 24.81 3.10
C ASN A 705 -10.52 23.35 2.60
N SER A 706 -11.62 22.65 2.32
CA SER A 706 -11.57 21.28 1.78
C SER A 706 -12.68 20.99 0.78
N ILE A 707 -12.41 20.07 -0.14
CA ILE A 707 -13.37 19.52 -1.12
C ILE A 707 -13.50 18.02 -0.89
N ASP A 708 -14.74 17.54 -0.86
CA ASP A 708 -15.08 16.11 -0.89
C ASP A 708 -15.00 15.62 -2.34
N ILE A 709 -14.22 14.57 -2.54
CA ILE A 709 -13.96 13.92 -3.82
C ILE A 709 -14.30 12.43 -3.74
N SER A 710 -15.13 11.99 -2.79
CA SER A 710 -15.54 10.58 -2.60
C SER A 710 -16.04 9.94 -3.90
N ASP A 711 -16.86 10.66 -4.66
CA ASP A 711 -17.45 10.19 -5.93
C ASP A 711 -16.48 10.14 -7.11
N PHE A 712 -15.23 10.60 -6.94
CA PHE A 712 -14.25 10.58 -8.02
C PHE A 712 -13.70 9.16 -8.17
N THR A 713 -13.68 8.64 -9.39
CA THR A 713 -12.95 7.41 -9.70
C THR A 713 -11.45 7.64 -9.57
N LYS A 714 -10.67 6.56 -9.38
CA LYS A 714 -9.21 6.63 -9.42
C LYS A 714 -8.74 7.21 -10.76
N GLY A 715 -7.72 8.05 -10.73
CA GLY A 715 -7.19 8.70 -11.92
C GLY A 715 -6.72 10.13 -11.69
N ILE A 716 -6.39 10.78 -12.80
CA ILE A 716 -5.89 12.15 -12.83
C ILE A 716 -7.06 13.11 -13.11
N TYR A 717 -7.08 14.22 -12.37
CA TYR A 717 -8.03 15.31 -12.56
C TYR A 717 -7.27 16.63 -12.71
N LEU A 718 -7.89 17.58 -13.39
CA LEU A 718 -7.40 18.96 -13.54
C LEU A 718 -8.28 19.89 -12.73
N LEU A 719 -7.68 20.58 -11.75
CA LEU A 719 -8.36 21.59 -10.96
C LEU A 719 -8.05 22.95 -11.56
N GLN A 720 -9.06 23.60 -12.13
CA GLN A 720 -9.02 24.99 -12.50
C GLN A 720 -9.50 25.82 -11.30
N ILE A 721 -8.63 26.65 -10.76
CA ILE A 721 -8.90 27.48 -9.58
C ILE A 721 -9.00 28.94 -10.01
N ASN A 722 -10.03 29.64 -9.53
CA ASN A 722 -10.37 31.01 -9.91
C ASN A 722 -10.68 31.87 -8.67
N SER A 723 -9.86 32.87 -8.33
CA SER A 723 -10.15 33.84 -7.25
C SER A 723 -10.84 35.13 -7.73
N GLY A 724 -11.43 35.12 -8.93
CA GLY A 724 -12.04 36.30 -9.55
C GLY A 724 -11.04 37.23 -10.25
N LYS A 725 -9.74 37.15 -9.94
CA LYS A 725 -8.69 37.93 -10.59
C LYS A 725 -7.83 37.12 -11.58
N GLN A 726 -7.73 35.80 -11.40
CA GLN A 726 -6.81 34.91 -12.14
C GLN A 726 -7.31 33.46 -12.20
N PHE A 727 -6.73 32.65 -13.12
CA PHE A 727 -6.96 31.21 -13.23
C PHE A 727 -5.64 30.44 -13.13
N ILE A 728 -5.57 29.41 -12.28
CA ILE A 728 -4.49 28.43 -12.30
C ILE A 728 -5.03 27.02 -12.53
N THR A 729 -4.21 26.14 -13.10
CA THR A 729 -4.54 24.72 -13.22
C THR A 729 -3.56 23.88 -12.41
N LYS A 730 -4.08 23.00 -11.55
CA LYS A 730 -3.28 22.03 -10.79
C LYS A 730 -3.75 20.61 -11.09
N LYS A 731 -2.81 19.68 -11.15
CA LYS A 731 -3.09 18.25 -11.29
C LYS A 731 -3.49 17.68 -9.92
N LEU A 732 -4.61 16.97 -9.84
CA LEU A 732 -4.97 16.12 -8.70
C LEU A 732 -4.82 14.66 -9.11
N ILE A 733 -4.17 13.86 -8.28
CA ILE A 733 -4.03 12.41 -8.46
C ILE A 733 -4.83 11.74 -7.36
N LYS A 734 -5.92 11.04 -7.72
CA LYS A 734 -6.67 10.15 -6.81
C LYS A 734 -6.27 8.72 -7.11
N ASN A 735 -5.63 8.05 -6.15
CA ASN A 735 -5.11 6.69 -6.32
C ASN A 735 -6.14 5.60 -6.03
#